data_AF-A0AAY5EDT4-F1
#
_entry.id   AF-A0AAY5EDT4-F1
#
_cell.length_a   1.000
_cell.length_b   1.000
_cell.length_c   1.000
_cell.angle_alpha   90.00
_cell.angle_beta   90.00
_cell.angle_gamma   90.00
#
_symmetry.space_group_name_H-M   'P 1'
#
loop_
_entity.id
_entity.type
_entity.pdbx_description
1 polymer ?
#
loop_
_entity_poly.entity_id
_entity_poly.type
_entity_poly.pdbx_seq_one_letter_code
_entity_poly.pdbx_strand_id
1 'polypeptide(L)'
;MIKNQRSALNLESLLDSVNALALDLNHSALRKNKNIDAFLNRYEKAVGHLRELQLRLDDFDRIKLIGKGAYGAVQLVRHKVSKQVYAMKQLSKFEMIKRSDSAFFWEEREIMAFSNSPWIVQLYCAFQDERHLYLVMEFMPGGDLVTLTMNYDLPESWARFYTAEVVLALDAIHTMGFIHRDIKPDNMLLDRSGHLKLADFGTCMKMDKSGMVRCETAVGTPDYISPEVLMSQGGTGYYGRECDWWSVGVFIYELLVGDTPFYTESLVGTYGKIMDHKNSLTFPNDMEMSKEAKDLICAFLTDREVRLGRTGVDEIKCHPFFKNDQWTFDTIRDTMAPVVPELNSDIDTTHFDDIEDEKGNVETFPPPRAFVGNQLPFVGFTYFRENHVRTRVEDFLRKLERENALLQHQNTETVRKADLETERKRGLENEGESTHSPQLQAEVEEAGRLRKAQGEAARQAQQLSRLALEQDSLRLQNSLEAERRDRSLGSDTIADLQACVSDLEEELKQMKNSLSKAEGEKRQLQEELTVLEKLRSQQEIDLSFKLKSAVQRLEQEEVEHKAAKARLADHSKLNQSIEEAKSEVLRDMERKLKEERSSKQQLESALMELEKQHSVLDCDYKQAQHELHELRSHKSKLSEEVDMLTVRVEQETQRRNLSQADLKAQRQEVTTLRSSEKQLKQELNHLLELRLSLEKKNQELRKRVKNICLCLQKLYKTQIRELKEECEEKMKLYQGAQQRVEELQEERDSLAGQLEVSLTKADSEQLARSIAEEQYSDLEKEKIMKELEIKDMMARHRQELSDKDNTIGSLEESNRTLTVDVAKLASEKEELNNQLKELQQQLQRMKEEEKEVGAMKLNFERQLNSERTLKIQAVNKLAEIMNRKDLVRVGHRGDDSELRRKEKENRKLQLELRSEREKLNSTIIKYQKEICEMQALITDESQVRVELQMALDSKDSDIERLRSQLTTLSVHSLDTTSISSTCNEQDMDEPYPDTSLEGWLSLPSKNSKRFGWDKKYVVMSSKKILFYDSEEDREQANPFMILDIDKLFHVRPVTQTDVYRADPKEIPRIFQILYDNEGESKKDLEALAEPWPVERTSCIAHKGHEFVPTLYHFPSSCEACPRPLWHVFRPPPALECRRCRVKCHKDHLDLKEEVLAPCRVNYDMSTAKELLLLASSTVEQQRWVGRLLKRIPRKATPSPALAITQAPPQELPVGMPPLTSPHMSPRNSPKLTSRGAIRMQSRGQPPSAKPR
;
A
#
# COMPACT_ATOMS: atom_id res chain seq x y z
N MET A 1 24.92 -21.54 -8.76
CA MET A 1 24.42 -20.55 -7.78
C MET A 1 25.56 -19.71 -7.19
N ILE A 2 26.36 -20.21 -6.23
CA ILE A 2 27.37 -19.43 -5.46
C ILE A 2 28.28 -18.49 -6.28
N LYS A 3 28.71 -18.87 -7.49
CA LYS A 3 29.56 -18.05 -8.37
C LYS A 3 28.84 -16.90 -9.10
N ASN A 4 27.50 -16.85 -9.10
CA ASN A 4 26.72 -15.80 -9.77
C ASN A 4 26.48 -14.64 -8.78
N GLN A 5 27.04 -13.47 -9.07
CA GLN A 5 26.88 -12.26 -8.23
C GLN A 5 25.41 -11.86 -8.02
N ARG A 6 24.53 -12.05 -9.02
CA ARG A 6 23.09 -11.77 -8.91
C ARG A 6 22.30 -12.83 -8.13
N SER A 7 22.95 -13.89 -7.63
CA SER A 7 22.28 -14.90 -6.80
C SER A 7 22.21 -14.45 -5.34
N ALA A 8 21.04 -14.57 -4.70
CA ALA A 8 20.89 -14.39 -3.25
C ALA A 8 21.77 -15.36 -2.44
N LEU A 9 22.20 -16.48 -3.04
CA LEU A 9 23.12 -17.47 -2.46
C LEU A 9 24.56 -17.32 -3.00
N ASN A 10 24.99 -16.11 -3.35
CA ASN A 10 26.39 -15.82 -3.67
C ASN A 10 27.30 -15.91 -2.42
N LEU A 11 28.62 -15.89 -2.60
CA LEU A 11 29.57 -16.00 -1.48
C LEU A 11 29.37 -14.90 -0.43
N GLU A 12 29.31 -13.63 -0.84
CA GLU A 12 29.19 -12.47 0.05
C GLU A 12 27.89 -12.55 0.88
N SER A 13 26.77 -12.98 0.29
CA SER A 13 25.51 -13.20 1.01
C SER A 13 25.60 -14.28 2.09
N LEU A 14 26.41 -15.32 1.87
CA LEU A 14 26.65 -16.36 2.88
C LEU A 14 27.57 -15.85 4.00
N LEU A 15 28.51 -14.94 3.70
CA LEU A 15 29.34 -14.28 4.72
C LEU A 15 28.52 -13.27 5.54
N ASP A 16 27.68 -12.46 4.88
CA ASP A 16 26.70 -11.58 5.52
C ASP A 16 25.76 -12.36 6.44
N SER A 17 25.26 -13.53 6.01
CA SER A 17 24.41 -14.41 6.83
C SER A 17 25.08 -14.79 8.15
N VAL A 18 26.36 -15.16 8.11
CA VAL A 18 27.14 -15.56 9.29
C VAL A 18 27.46 -14.35 10.18
N ASN A 19 27.74 -13.19 9.59
CA ASN A 19 27.93 -11.94 10.33
C ASN A 19 26.66 -11.49 11.05
N ALA A 20 25.52 -11.43 10.35
CA ALA A 20 24.22 -11.02 10.89
C ALA A 20 23.78 -11.93 12.04
N LEU A 21 23.87 -13.26 11.84
CA LEU A 21 23.57 -14.23 12.90
C LEU A 21 24.51 -14.08 14.11
N ALA A 22 25.79 -13.80 13.88
CA ALA A 22 26.73 -13.55 14.98
C ALA A 22 26.48 -12.20 15.70
N LEU A 23 25.97 -11.19 15.00
CA LEU A 23 25.56 -9.90 15.58
C LEU A 23 24.33 -10.05 16.47
N ASP A 24 23.19 -10.45 15.90
CA ASP A 24 21.90 -10.52 16.58
C ASP A 24 21.87 -11.52 17.75
N LEU A 25 22.85 -12.45 17.82
CA LEU A 25 23.02 -13.38 18.92
C LEU A 25 23.99 -12.91 20.02
N ASN A 26 24.92 -11.98 19.75
CA ASN A 26 25.99 -11.63 20.69
C ASN A 26 25.55 -10.61 21.76
N HIS A 27 24.47 -10.93 22.46
CA HIS A 27 23.94 -10.13 23.56
C HIS A 27 23.91 -10.94 24.86
N SER A 28 24.17 -10.27 25.99
CA SER A 28 24.30 -10.92 27.31
C SER A 28 23.00 -11.59 27.81
N ALA A 29 21.85 -11.19 27.29
CA ALA A 29 20.58 -11.89 27.50
C ALA A 29 20.52 -13.22 26.73
N LEU A 30 21.04 -13.25 25.50
CA LEU A 30 20.94 -14.38 24.57
C LEU A 30 22.00 -15.45 24.81
N ARG A 31 23.22 -15.07 25.20
CA ARG A 31 24.26 -16.03 25.66
C ARG A 31 23.86 -16.87 26.89
N LYS A 32 22.73 -16.57 27.55
CA LYS A 32 22.14 -17.47 28.58
C LYS A 32 21.61 -18.78 28.00
N ASN A 33 21.28 -18.82 26.71
CA ASN A 33 20.92 -20.04 26.00
C ASN A 33 22.20 -20.79 25.61
N LYS A 34 22.36 -22.02 26.13
CA LYS A 34 23.53 -22.87 25.89
C LYS A 34 23.81 -23.11 24.40
N ASN A 35 22.78 -23.15 23.56
CA ASN A 35 22.95 -23.35 22.11
C ASN A 35 23.56 -22.11 21.44
N ILE A 36 23.16 -20.92 21.89
CA ILE A 36 23.67 -19.63 21.38
C ILE A 36 25.12 -19.43 21.82
N ASP A 37 25.42 -19.68 23.10
CA ASP A 37 26.79 -19.53 23.61
C ASP A 37 27.74 -20.59 23.02
N ALA A 38 27.30 -21.84 22.85
CA ALA A 38 28.10 -22.87 22.17
C ALA A 38 28.32 -22.60 20.67
N PHE A 39 27.41 -21.87 20.02
CA PHE A 39 27.60 -21.38 18.65
C PHE A 39 28.61 -20.22 18.62
N LEU A 40 28.42 -19.20 19.45
CA LEU A 40 29.31 -18.03 19.49
C LEU A 40 30.73 -18.44 19.88
N ASN A 41 30.93 -19.20 20.96
CA ASN A 41 32.25 -19.68 21.38
C ASN A 41 32.97 -20.54 20.32
N ARG A 42 32.25 -21.08 19.33
CA ARG A 42 32.82 -21.81 18.18
C ARG A 42 33.23 -20.88 17.03
N TYR A 43 32.41 -19.86 16.72
CA TYR A 43 32.57 -19.05 15.51
C TYR A 43 33.07 -17.62 15.74
N GLU A 44 33.01 -17.08 16.96
CA GLU A 44 33.37 -15.70 17.32
C GLU A 44 34.77 -15.30 16.82
N LYS A 45 35.77 -16.19 16.94
CA LYS A 45 37.12 -15.96 16.39
C LYS A 45 37.15 -15.90 14.86
N ALA A 46 36.37 -16.74 14.18
CA ALA A 46 36.31 -16.77 12.71
C ALA A 46 35.54 -15.55 12.17
N VAL A 47 34.44 -15.17 12.82
CA VAL A 47 33.67 -13.94 12.53
C VAL A 47 34.54 -12.71 12.74
N GLY A 48 35.33 -12.64 13.82
CA GLY A 48 36.27 -11.53 14.05
C GLY A 48 37.26 -11.34 12.89
N HIS A 49 37.98 -12.41 12.50
CA HIS A 49 38.90 -12.35 11.37
C HIS A 49 38.20 -12.05 10.03
N LEU A 50 36.98 -12.54 9.83
CA LEU A 50 36.20 -12.27 8.62
C LEU A 50 35.85 -10.77 8.51
N ARG A 51 35.45 -10.12 9.61
CA ARG A 51 35.24 -8.66 9.67
C ARG A 51 36.52 -7.85 9.48
N GLU A 52 37.68 -8.39 9.84
CA GLU A 52 38.99 -7.75 9.59
C GLU A 52 39.42 -7.80 8.12
N LEU A 53 38.95 -8.80 7.36
CA LEU A 53 39.27 -9.02 5.94
C LEU A 53 38.28 -8.34 4.98
N GLN A 54 37.04 -8.18 5.40
CA GLN A 54 36.01 -7.40 4.71
C GLN A 54 36.36 -5.90 4.69
N LEU A 55 35.80 -5.19 3.71
CA LEU A 55 35.91 -3.75 3.57
C LEU A 55 35.12 -3.05 4.68
N ARG A 56 35.71 -2.02 5.29
CA ARG A 56 35.12 -1.24 6.39
C ARG A 56 35.23 0.25 6.12
N LEU A 57 34.48 1.07 6.87
CA LEU A 57 34.60 2.53 6.84
C LEU A 57 36.04 3.00 7.16
N ASP A 58 36.74 2.26 8.02
CA ASP A 58 38.15 2.52 8.37
C ASP A 58 39.13 2.36 7.19
N ASP A 59 38.76 1.72 6.08
CA ASP A 59 39.60 1.65 4.87
C ASP A 59 39.56 2.96 4.05
N PHE A 60 38.75 3.95 4.45
CA PHE A 60 38.58 5.22 3.76
C PHE A 60 38.98 6.43 4.63
N ASP A 61 39.49 7.47 3.97
CA ASP A 61 39.66 8.82 4.50
C ASP A 61 38.40 9.62 4.13
N ARG A 62 37.68 10.18 5.13
CA ARG A 62 36.50 11.03 4.91
C ARG A 62 36.94 12.48 4.67
N ILE A 63 36.40 13.14 3.63
CA ILE A 63 36.84 14.46 3.18
C ILE A 63 35.79 15.54 3.50
N LYS A 64 34.61 15.48 2.86
CA LYS A 64 33.50 16.44 3.04
C LYS A 64 32.17 15.67 3.09
N LEU A 65 31.20 16.20 3.84
CA LEU A 65 29.78 15.83 3.70
C LEU A 65 29.23 16.58 2.47
N ILE A 66 28.72 15.84 1.48
CA ILE A 66 28.28 16.40 0.17
C ILE A 66 26.80 16.17 -0.12
N GLY A 67 26.09 15.41 0.72
CA GLY A 67 24.65 15.23 0.63
C GLY A 67 24.06 14.70 1.93
N LYS A 68 22.80 15.02 2.22
CA LYS A 68 22.07 14.57 3.43
C LYS A 68 20.64 14.26 3.03
N GLY A 69 20.19 13.03 3.29
CA GLY A 69 18.88 12.53 2.85
C GLY A 69 18.10 11.87 3.98
N ALA A 70 16.84 11.52 3.71
CA ALA A 70 15.88 11.08 4.71
C ALA A 70 16.35 9.89 5.58
N TYR A 71 17.24 9.03 5.06
CA TYR A 71 17.75 7.82 5.71
C TYR A 71 19.25 7.86 6.05
N GLY A 72 19.97 8.96 5.76
CA GLY A 72 21.41 9.01 5.93
C GLY A 72 22.13 10.14 5.19
N ALA A 73 23.37 9.89 4.75
CA ALA A 73 24.29 10.93 4.27
C ALA A 73 25.16 10.44 3.10
N VAL A 74 25.60 11.36 2.23
CA VAL A 74 26.58 11.12 1.17
C VAL A 74 27.86 11.86 1.52
N GLN A 75 28.97 11.15 1.64
CA GLN A 75 30.28 11.70 1.99
C GLN A 75 31.25 11.52 0.83
N LEU A 76 32.03 12.55 0.53
CA LEU A 76 33.21 12.44 -0.31
C LEU A 76 34.29 11.69 0.47
N VAL A 77 34.79 10.59 -0.09
CA VAL A 77 35.79 9.74 0.55
C VAL A 77 36.94 9.39 -0.39
N ARG A 78 38.14 9.18 0.16
CA ARG A 78 39.30 8.64 -0.55
C ARG A 78 39.67 7.29 0.02
N HIS A 79 39.75 6.24 -0.80
CA HIS A 79 40.17 4.92 -0.32
C HIS A 79 41.66 4.94 0.03
N LYS A 80 42.02 4.49 1.24
CA LYS A 80 43.37 4.68 1.80
C LYS A 80 44.47 4.00 1.00
N VAL A 81 44.16 2.87 0.33
CA VAL A 81 45.14 2.08 -0.42
C VAL A 81 45.25 2.50 -1.88
N SER A 82 44.15 2.59 -2.63
CA SER A 82 44.19 2.96 -4.05
C SER A 82 44.32 4.47 -4.30
N LYS A 83 44.08 5.30 -3.26
CA LYS A 83 43.98 6.77 -3.32
C LYS A 83 42.92 7.33 -4.27
N GLN A 84 42.10 6.48 -4.87
CA GLN A 84 40.92 6.89 -5.65
C GLN A 84 39.86 7.51 -4.75
N VAL A 85 39.09 8.43 -5.33
CA VAL A 85 38.03 9.21 -4.68
C VAL A 85 36.66 8.70 -5.13
N TYR A 86 35.71 8.66 -4.20
CA TYR A 86 34.37 8.11 -4.40
C TYR A 86 33.32 8.93 -3.63
N ALA A 87 32.07 8.88 -4.08
CA ALA A 87 30.94 9.24 -3.24
C ALA A 87 30.51 8.00 -2.43
N MET A 88 30.38 8.14 -1.11
CA MET A 88 29.91 7.07 -0.23
C MET A 88 28.56 7.44 0.38
N LYS A 89 27.48 6.80 -0.07
CA LYS A 89 26.14 6.92 0.53
C LYS A 89 26.03 5.95 1.70
N GLN A 90 25.85 6.50 2.90
CA GLN A 90 25.72 5.82 4.19
C GLN A 90 24.25 5.85 4.61
N LEU A 91 23.61 4.68 4.76
CA LEU A 91 22.20 4.54 5.15
C LEU A 91 22.08 3.95 6.56
N SER A 92 21.21 4.51 7.40
CA SER A 92 20.98 4.04 8.78
C SER A 92 20.02 2.85 8.83
N LYS A 93 20.57 1.67 9.19
CA LYS A 93 19.79 0.45 9.42
C LYS A 93 18.69 0.65 10.47
N PHE A 94 18.98 1.49 11.47
CA PHE A 94 18.06 1.81 12.55
C PHE A 94 16.85 2.62 12.07
N GLU A 95 17.07 3.69 11.29
CA GLU A 95 15.96 4.50 10.76
C GLU A 95 15.10 3.70 9.76
N MET A 96 15.72 2.89 8.92
CA MET A 96 15.02 2.01 7.97
C MET A 96 14.08 1.02 8.67
N ILE A 97 14.54 0.35 9.75
CA ILE A 97 13.68 -0.54 10.54
C ILE A 97 12.63 0.26 11.34
N LYS A 98 12.99 1.40 11.93
CA LYS A 98 12.09 2.27 12.70
C LYS A 98 10.94 2.84 11.87
N ARG A 99 11.17 3.14 10.58
CA ARG A 99 10.13 3.60 9.63
C ARG A 99 9.44 2.46 8.87
N SER A 100 9.78 1.20 9.16
CA SER A 100 9.30 -0.01 8.46
C SER A 100 9.63 -0.08 6.96
N ASP A 101 10.54 0.76 6.48
CA ASP A 101 10.94 0.85 5.07
C ASP A 101 12.37 0.29 4.92
N SER A 102 12.44 -0.99 4.59
CA SER A 102 13.67 -1.80 4.66
C SER A 102 13.90 -2.69 3.43
N ALA A 103 13.32 -2.31 2.29
CA ALA A 103 13.49 -3.00 1.01
C ALA A 103 14.21 -2.16 -0.06
N PHE A 104 13.97 -0.84 -0.12
CA PHE A 104 14.34 0.02 -1.27
C PHE A 104 15.80 -0.04 -1.73
N PHE A 105 16.74 -0.29 -0.82
CA PHE A 105 18.17 -0.34 -1.12
C PHE A 105 18.56 -1.57 -1.97
N TRP A 106 17.67 -2.56 -2.13
CA TRP A 106 17.89 -3.72 -3.00
C TRP A 106 17.83 -3.32 -4.48
N GLU A 107 16.77 -2.63 -4.88
CA GLU A 107 16.58 -2.05 -6.21
C GLU A 107 17.69 -1.03 -6.51
N GLU A 108 17.96 -0.09 -5.58
CA GLU A 108 19.02 0.90 -5.74
C GLU A 108 20.38 0.24 -6.01
N ARG A 109 20.73 -0.79 -5.23
CA ARG A 109 21.96 -1.55 -5.44
C ARG A 109 21.92 -2.39 -6.72
N GLU A 110 20.81 -3.04 -7.09
CA GLU A 110 20.72 -3.82 -8.35
C GLU A 110 20.93 -2.92 -9.57
N ILE A 111 20.30 -1.74 -9.57
CA ILE A 111 20.41 -0.77 -10.66
C ILE A 111 21.86 -0.26 -10.78
N MET A 112 22.46 0.28 -9.73
CA MET A 112 23.82 0.85 -9.81
C MET A 112 24.93 -0.21 -9.95
N ALA A 113 24.72 -1.46 -9.51
CA ALA A 113 25.70 -2.54 -9.67
C ALA A 113 25.72 -3.13 -11.09
N PHE A 114 24.55 -3.19 -11.75
CA PHE A 114 24.36 -4.00 -12.96
C PHE A 114 23.83 -3.25 -14.19
N SER A 115 23.57 -1.94 -14.08
CA SER A 115 23.51 -1.05 -15.23
C SER A 115 24.92 -0.85 -15.79
N ASN A 116 25.21 -1.45 -16.95
CA ASN A 116 26.38 -1.07 -17.74
C ASN A 116 26.00 0.09 -18.66
N SER A 117 25.55 1.20 -18.06
CA SER A 117 25.00 2.38 -18.75
C SER A 117 25.82 3.63 -18.40
N PRO A 118 26.14 4.51 -19.38
CA PRO A 118 26.79 5.78 -19.08
C PRO A 118 25.86 6.73 -18.29
N TRP A 119 24.54 6.50 -18.33
CA TRP A 119 23.50 7.39 -17.80
C TRP A 119 23.15 7.22 -16.32
N ILE A 120 23.74 6.22 -15.66
CA ILE A 120 23.46 5.88 -14.25
C ILE A 120 24.75 6.02 -13.43
N VAL A 121 24.65 6.50 -12.20
CA VAL A 121 25.78 6.53 -11.25
C VAL A 121 26.22 5.11 -10.90
N GLN A 122 27.50 4.82 -11.13
CA GLN A 122 28.09 3.51 -11.02
C GLN A 122 28.45 3.13 -9.58
N LEU A 123 27.95 1.99 -9.10
CA LEU A 123 28.43 1.36 -7.86
C LEU A 123 29.72 0.56 -8.11
N TYR A 124 30.73 0.72 -7.25
CA TYR A 124 31.95 -0.09 -7.21
C TYR A 124 31.89 -1.20 -6.16
N CYS A 125 31.39 -0.88 -4.96
CA CYS A 125 31.11 -1.87 -3.93
C CYS A 125 30.00 -1.41 -2.97
N ALA A 126 29.34 -2.39 -2.37
CA ALA A 126 28.45 -2.21 -1.24
C ALA A 126 28.97 -3.04 -0.06
N PHE A 127 28.93 -2.50 1.15
CA PHE A 127 29.29 -3.20 2.38
C PHE A 127 28.46 -2.67 3.56
N GLN A 128 28.62 -3.27 4.74
CA GLN A 128 27.79 -2.95 5.90
C GLN A 128 28.55 -3.14 7.22
N ASP A 129 28.14 -2.39 8.24
CA ASP A 129 28.55 -2.60 9.63
C ASP A 129 27.34 -2.88 10.55
N GLU A 130 27.50 -2.76 11.86
CA GLU A 130 26.44 -3.05 12.83
C GLU A 130 25.30 -2.01 12.82
N ARG A 131 25.53 -0.82 12.23
CA ARG A 131 24.64 0.36 12.25
C ARG A 131 24.22 0.83 10.86
N HIS A 132 25.05 0.65 9.84
CA HIS A 132 24.85 1.24 8.52
C HIS A 132 25.03 0.27 7.35
N LEU A 133 24.44 0.65 6.22
CA LEU A 133 24.80 0.19 4.88
C LEU A 133 25.66 1.27 4.21
N TYR A 134 26.62 0.88 3.38
CA TYR A 134 27.48 1.77 2.61
C TYR A 134 27.47 1.40 1.13
N LEU A 135 27.18 2.37 0.28
CA LEU A 135 27.26 2.28 -1.19
C LEU A 135 28.42 3.18 -1.66
N VAL A 136 29.46 2.58 -2.24
CA VAL A 136 30.63 3.31 -2.76
C VAL A 136 30.50 3.44 -4.27
N MET A 137 30.32 4.68 -4.70
CA MET A 137 29.91 5.07 -6.05
C MET A 137 30.97 5.94 -6.71
N GLU A 138 30.91 6.11 -8.04
CA GLU A 138 31.69 7.16 -8.69
C GLU A 138 31.35 8.55 -8.11
N PHE A 139 32.35 9.42 -7.97
CA PHE A 139 32.13 10.80 -7.56
C PHE A 139 31.72 11.65 -8.76
N MET A 140 30.73 12.52 -8.56
CA MET A 140 30.09 13.37 -9.57
C MET A 140 30.45 14.83 -9.28
N PRO A 141 31.60 15.34 -9.76
CA PRO A 141 32.17 16.60 -9.28
C PRO A 141 31.50 17.87 -9.83
N GLY A 142 30.55 17.75 -10.76
CA GLY A 142 29.78 18.87 -11.31
C GLY A 142 28.56 19.27 -10.48
N GLY A 143 28.30 18.59 -9.35
CA GLY A 143 27.12 18.83 -8.52
C GLY A 143 25.86 18.17 -9.07
N ASP A 144 24.71 18.70 -8.67
CA ASP A 144 23.37 18.38 -9.18
C ASP A 144 22.84 19.50 -10.09
N LEU A 145 21.71 19.26 -10.75
CA LEU A 145 21.07 20.25 -11.61
C LEU A 145 20.36 21.38 -10.83
N VAL A 146 20.09 21.23 -9.53
CA VAL A 146 19.65 22.34 -8.65
C VAL A 146 20.77 23.38 -8.52
N THR A 147 21.99 22.92 -8.27
CA THR A 147 23.18 23.76 -8.18
C THR A 147 23.44 24.47 -9.50
N LEU A 148 23.13 23.86 -10.64
CA LEU A 148 23.24 24.51 -11.95
C LEU A 148 22.14 25.57 -12.16
N THR A 149 20.87 25.30 -11.88
CA THR A 149 19.78 26.29 -12.02
C THR A 149 19.96 27.49 -11.11
N MET A 150 20.49 27.31 -9.90
CA MET A 150 20.77 28.41 -8.96
C MET A 150 21.94 29.32 -9.40
N ASN A 151 22.85 28.83 -10.25
CA ASN A 151 24.04 29.58 -10.68
C ASN A 151 23.96 30.13 -12.11
N TYR A 152 23.02 29.67 -12.94
CA TYR A 152 22.92 30.05 -14.36
C TYR A 152 21.47 30.21 -14.84
N ASP A 153 21.16 31.36 -15.45
CA ASP A 153 19.96 31.50 -16.29
C ASP A 153 20.06 30.54 -17.49
N LEU A 154 19.26 29.47 -17.51
CA LEU A 154 19.34 28.43 -18.54
C LEU A 154 18.67 28.86 -19.87
N PRO A 155 19.42 28.95 -20.98
CA PRO A 155 18.80 29.10 -22.30
C PRO A 155 18.15 27.79 -22.73
N GLU A 156 17.13 27.87 -23.59
CA GLU A 156 16.39 26.70 -24.08
C GLU A 156 17.28 25.65 -24.78
N SER A 157 18.43 26.04 -25.33
CA SER A 157 19.44 25.12 -25.88
C SER A 157 20.05 24.19 -24.81
N TRP A 158 20.26 24.69 -23.59
CA TRP A 158 20.78 23.91 -22.46
C TRP A 158 19.70 23.01 -21.87
N ALA A 159 18.49 23.55 -21.67
CA ALA A 159 17.34 22.74 -21.25
C ALA A 159 17.10 21.56 -22.21
N ARG A 160 17.11 21.82 -23.53
CA ARG A 160 17.01 20.80 -24.58
C ARG A 160 18.09 19.71 -24.48
N PHE A 161 19.34 20.08 -24.17
CA PHE A 161 20.44 19.14 -23.95
C PHE A 161 20.18 18.25 -22.71
N TYR A 162 20.00 18.87 -21.54
CA TYR A 162 19.83 18.12 -20.30
C TYR A 162 18.55 17.27 -20.30
N THR A 163 17.44 17.76 -20.87
CA THR A 163 16.23 16.95 -21.08
C THR A 163 16.49 15.74 -21.98
N ALA A 164 17.27 15.86 -23.06
CA ALA A 164 17.60 14.71 -23.91
C ALA A 164 18.46 13.67 -23.18
N GLU A 165 19.39 14.10 -22.33
CA GLU A 165 20.16 13.20 -21.46
C GLU A 165 19.27 12.52 -20.39
N VAL A 166 18.31 13.24 -19.76
CA VAL A 166 17.30 12.64 -18.86
C VAL A 166 16.45 11.60 -19.58
N VAL A 167 16.02 11.86 -20.81
CA VAL A 167 15.22 10.93 -21.63
C VAL A 167 16.00 9.64 -21.89
N LEU A 168 17.29 9.71 -22.22
CA LEU A 168 18.14 8.53 -22.41
C LEU A 168 18.45 7.79 -21.09
N ALA A 169 18.56 8.52 -19.98
CA ALA A 169 18.75 7.93 -18.66
C ALA A 169 17.51 7.15 -18.18
N LEU A 170 16.31 7.70 -18.38
CA LEU A 170 15.06 7.01 -18.10
C LEU A 170 14.82 5.82 -19.03
N ASP A 171 15.10 5.96 -20.32
CA ASP A 171 15.03 4.85 -21.30
C ASP A 171 15.88 3.65 -20.87
N ALA A 172 17.07 3.88 -20.32
CA ALA A 172 17.92 2.83 -19.76
C ALA A 172 17.29 2.14 -18.52
N ILE A 173 16.68 2.90 -17.61
CA ILE A 173 16.02 2.37 -16.40
C ILE A 173 14.77 1.58 -16.77
N HIS A 174 13.94 2.11 -17.68
CA HIS A 174 12.73 1.47 -18.20
C HIS A 174 13.06 0.19 -18.96
N THR A 175 14.15 0.18 -19.73
CA THR A 175 14.67 -0.99 -20.45
C THR A 175 15.23 -2.06 -19.49
N MET A 176 15.78 -1.67 -18.34
CA MET A 176 16.15 -2.60 -17.26
C MET A 176 14.95 -3.18 -16.49
N GLY A 177 13.73 -2.70 -16.77
CA GLY A 177 12.51 -3.18 -16.13
C GLY A 177 12.11 -2.45 -14.85
N PHE A 178 12.57 -1.21 -14.65
CA PHE A 178 12.26 -0.39 -13.47
C PHE A 178 11.59 0.93 -13.84
N ILE A 179 10.91 1.55 -12.86
CA ILE A 179 10.35 2.92 -12.90
C ILE A 179 11.01 3.70 -11.76
N HIS A 180 11.35 4.97 -11.95
CA HIS A 180 12.12 5.75 -10.97
C HIS A 180 11.26 6.35 -9.86
N ARG A 181 10.14 6.99 -10.20
CA ARG A 181 9.14 7.59 -9.28
C ARG A 181 9.61 8.79 -8.43
N ASP A 182 10.80 9.34 -8.68
CA ASP A 182 11.31 10.57 -8.05
C ASP A 182 12.33 11.24 -8.98
N ILE A 183 11.90 11.61 -10.18
CA ILE A 183 12.74 12.32 -11.15
C ILE A 183 12.65 13.82 -10.85
N LYS A 184 13.79 14.44 -10.54
CA LYS A 184 13.95 15.83 -10.13
C LYS A 184 15.42 16.26 -10.27
N PRO A 185 15.75 17.56 -10.28
CA PRO A 185 17.12 18.03 -10.49
C PRO A 185 18.14 17.52 -9.46
N ASP A 186 17.75 17.31 -8.19
CA ASP A 186 18.62 16.78 -7.12
C ASP A 186 19.18 15.39 -7.46
N ASN A 187 18.39 14.58 -8.16
CA ASN A 187 18.72 13.20 -8.53
C ASN A 187 19.46 13.14 -9.89
N MET A 188 19.76 14.28 -10.50
CA MET A 188 20.43 14.41 -11.80
C MET A 188 21.83 15.03 -11.61
N LEU A 189 22.84 14.18 -11.43
CA LEU A 189 24.20 14.60 -11.10
C LEU A 189 25.06 14.80 -12.36
N LEU A 190 25.98 15.77 -12.33
CA LEU A 190 26.83 16.13 -13.47
C LEU A 190 28.25 15.58 -13.29
N ASP A 191 28.75 14.89 -14.32
CA ASP A 191 30.11 14.33 -14.32
C ASP A 191 31.16 15.42 -14.61
N ARG A 192 32.45 15.03 -14.50
CA ARG A 192 33.62 15.89 -14.78
C ARG A 192 33.68 16.51 -16.19
N SER A 193 32.79 16.08 -17.09
CA SER A 193 32.66 16.55 -18.47
C SER A 193 31.34 17.31 -18.69
N GLY A 194 30.53 17.50 -17.64
CA GLY A 194 29.27 18.24 -17.67
C GLY A 194 28.04 17.42 -18.03
N HIS A 195 28.16 16.10 -18.19
CA HIS A 195 27.07 15.23 -18.61
C HIS A 195 26.34 14.56 -17.45
N LEU A 196 25.05 14.33 -17.65
CA LEU A 196 24.11 13.83 -16.64
C LEU A 196 24.27 12.34 -16.33
N LYS A 197 24.17 11.99 -15.05
CA LYS A 197 23.87 10.63 -14.56
C LYS A 197 22.77 10.70 -13.51
N LEU A 198 21.80 9.80 -13.60
CA LEU A 198 20.80 9.64 -12.55
C LEU A 198 21.39 8.98 -11.31
N ALA A 199 20.92 9.42 -10.14
CA ALA A 199 21.27 8.96 -8.81
C ALA A 199 20.01 8.80 -7.94
N ASP A 200 20.20 8.32 -6.70
CA ASP A 200 19.15 8.02 -5.72
C ASP A 200 17.96 7.19 -6.23
N PHE A 201 18.26 5.94 -6.55
CA PHE A 201 17.27 4.96 -6.98
C PHE A 201 16.45 4.38 -5.80
N GLY A 202 16.43 5.04 -4.64
CA GLY A 202 15.69 4.61 -3.44
C GLY A 202 14.17 4.62 -3.61
N THR A 203 13.63 5.28 -4.63
CA THR A 203 12.21 5.18 -5.00
C THR A 203 11.94 4.18 -6.13
N CYS A 204 12.95 3.53 -6.71
CA CYS A 204 12.73 2.64 -7.85
C CYS A 204 11.80 1.47 -7.53
N MET A 205 11.07 1.00 -8.54
CA MET A 205 10.24 -0.20 -8.42
C MET A 205 10.28 -1.02 -9.72
N LYS A 206 10.32 -2.35 -9.58
CA LYS A 206 10.44 -3.29 -10.71
C LYS A 206 9.08 -3.54 -11.35
N MET A 207 8.98 -3.29 -12.66
CA MET A 207 7.76 -3.54 -13.44
C MET A 207 7.41 -5.03 -13.48
N ASP A 208 6.11 -5.31 -13.51
CA ASP A 208 5.59 -6.64 -13.81
C ASP A 208 5.61 -6.94 -15.32
N LYS A 209 5.06 -8.11 -15.71
CA LYS A 209 5.00 -8.55 -17.11
C LYS A 209 4.11 -7.68 -18.01
N SER A 210 3.33 -6.76 -17.45
CA SER A 210 2.50 -5.80 -18.19
C SER A 210 3.13 -4.42 -18.33
N GLY A 211 4.31 -4.18 -17.72
CA GLY A 211 4.95 -2.86 -17.68
C GLY A 211 4.36 -1.92 -16.61
N MET A 212 3.64 -2.48 -15.64
CA MET A 212 3.02 -1.75 -14.53
C MET A 212 3.71 -2.07 -13.21
N VAL A 213 3.53 -1.21 -12.22
CA VAL A 213 3.83 -1.47 -10.80
C VAL A 213 2.58 -1.28 -9.97
N ARG A 214 2.44 -2.05 -8.89
CA ARG A 214 1.42 -1.81 -7.85
C ARG A 214 2.09 -1.22 -6.63
N CYS A 215 1.65 -0.03 -6.21
CA CYS A 215 2.09 0.58 -4.96
C CYS A 215 0.94 1.36 -4.31
N GLU A 216 0.72 1.12 -3.02
CA GLU A 216 -0.29 1.78 -2.19
C GLU A 216 0.29 2.99 -1.43
N THR A 217 1.60 3.19 -1.51
CA THR A 217 2.32 4.34 -0.96
C THR A 217 2.71 5.28 -2.10
N ALA A 218 2.15 6.50 -2.11
CA ALA A 218 2.73 7.57 -2.92
C ALA A 218 4.12 7.89 -2.39
N VAL A 219 5.10 7.86 -3.29
CA VAL A 219 6.51 8.21 -3.06
C VAL A 219 6.95 9.18 -4.15
N GLY A 220 7.99 9.96 -3.88
CA GLY A 220 8.46 11.03 -4.74
C GLY A 220 8.26 12.41 -4.11
N THR A 221 8.94 13.39 -4.67
CA THR A 221 8.98 14.77 -4.18
C THR A 221 7.68 15.52 -4.56
N PRO A 222 7.05 16.30 -3.64
CA PRO A 222 5.67 16.78 -3.82
C PRO A 222 5.35 17.56 -5.09
N ASP A 223 6.33 18.24 -5.68
CA ASP A 223 6.17 19.08 -6.87
C ASP A 223 6.34 18.31 -8.20
N TYR A 224 7.03 17.16 -8.17
CA TYR A 224 7.34 16.33 -9.35
C TYR A 224 6.45 15.08 -9.46
N ILE A 225 5.72 14.74 -8.39
CA ILE A 225 4.86 13.55 -8.32
C ILE A 225 3.69 13.65 -9.29
N SER A 226 3.34 12.54 -9.94
CA SER A 226 2.29 12.54 -10.96
C SER A 226 0.88 12.29 -10.37
N PRO A 227 -0.19 12.73 -11.06
CA PRO A 227 -1.56 12.59 -10.56
C PRO A 227 -1.94 11.13 -10.26
N GLU A 228 -1.55 10.18 -11.11
CA GLU A 228 -1.85 8.76 -10.89
C GLU A 228 -1.05 8.10 -9.76
N VAL A 229 0.10 8.66 -9.36
CA VAL A 229 0.83 8.22 -8.16
C VAL A 229 0.17 8.79 -6.91
N LEU A 230 -0.32 10.04 -6.93
CA LEU A 230 -1.13 10.59 -5.83
C LEU A 230 -2.45 9.82 -5.64
N MET A 231 -3.16 9.51 -6.73
CA MET A 231 -4.39 8.70 -6.70
C MET A 231 -4.17 7.27 -6.18
N SER A 232 -2.92 6.77 -6.18
CA SER A 232 -2.61 5.40 -5.76
C SER A 232 -2.91 5.16 -4.26
N GLN A 233 -2.85 6.20 -3.42
CA GLN A 233 -3.21 6.13 -1.99
C GLN A 233 -4.70 5.89 -1.71
N GLY A 234 -5.58 6.05 -2.71
CA GLY A 234 -7.04 5.96 -2.55
C GLY A 234 -7.75 5.03 -3.53
N GLY A 235 -7.01 4.18 -4.25
CA GLY A 235 -7.57 3.45 -5.40
C GLY A 235 -6.90 2.11 -5.69
N THR A 236 -6.90 1.71 -6.97
CA THR A 236 -6.41 0.39 -7.42
C THR A 236 -4.89 0.23 -7.40
N GLY A 237 -4.12 1.32 -7.22
CA GLY A 237 -2.69 1.27 -6.94
C GLY A 237 -1.77 0.98 -8.13
N TYR A 238 -2.27 0.89 -9.38
CA TYR A 238 -1.47 0.53 -10.56
C TYR A 238 -1.11 1.73 -11.45
N TYR A 239 0.19 1.97 -11.66
CA TYR A 239 0.71 2.92 -12.64
C TYR A 239 1.90 2.32 -13.42
N GLY A 240 2.20 2.88 -14.60
CA GLY A 240 3.28 2.43 -15.48
C GLY A 240 4.39 3.47 -15.59
N ARG A 241 5.33 3.24 -16.52
CA ARG A 241 6.51 4.09 -16.76
C ARG A 241 6.18 5.55 -17.08
N GLU A 242 4.94 5.82 -17.49
CA GLU A 242 4.47 7.16 -17.85
C GLU A 242 4.44 8.16 -16.69
N CYS A 243 4.57 7.72 -15.43
CA CYS A 243 4.73 8.65 -14.30
C CYS A 243 6.10 9.34 -14.28
N ASP A 244 7.18 8.69 -14.74
CA ASP A 244 8.50 9.34 -14.83
C ASP A 244 8.49 10.46 -15.89
N TRP A 245 7.75 10.27 -17.00
CA TRP A 245 7.61 11.27 -18.06
C TRP A 245 6.83 12.52 -17.64
N TRP A 246 5.91 12.40 -16.68
CA TRP A 246 5.28 13.57 -16.05
C TRP A 246 6.32 14.44 -15.34
N SER A 247 7.19 13.81 -14.54
CA SER A 247 8.26 14.49 -13.81
C SER A 247 9.28 15.15 -14.75
N VAL A 248 9.51 14.58 -15.94
CA VAL A 248 10.27 15.25 -17.01
C VAL A 248 9.55 16.52 -17.52
N GLY A 249 8.22 16.50 -17.64
CA GLY A 249 7.43 17.70 -17.96
C GLY A 249 7.54 18.81 -16.89
N VAL A 250 7.52 18.43 -15.62
CA VAL A 250 7.77 19.35 -14.48
C VAL A 250 9.17 19.96 -14.56
N PHE A 251 10.19 19.12 -14.77
CA PHE A 251 11.59 19.52 -14.93
C PHE A 251 11.82 20.49 -16.09
N ILE A 252 11.24 20.24 -17.27
CA ILE A 252 11.39 21.16 -18.42
C ILE A 252 10.73 22.51 -18.13
N TYR A 253 9.59 22.54 -17.43
CA TYR A 253 8.96 23.79 -17.01
C TYR A 253 9.86 24.56 -16.04
N GLU A 254 10.35 23.90 -14.99
CA GLU A 254 11.25 24.49 -13.99
C GLU A 254 12.52 25.09 -14.63
N LEU A 255 13.23 24.33 -15.49
CA LEU A 255 14.43 24.81 -16.19
C LEU A 255 14.22 26.07 -17.05
N LEU A 256 12.97 26.36 -17.45
CA LEU A 256 12.62 27.44 -18.37
C LEU A 256 11.75 28.54 -17.74
N VAL A 257 11.31 28.37 -16.48
CA VAL A 257 10.44 29.30 -15.76
C VAL A 257 11.04 29.73 -14.41
N GLY A 258 11.89 28.90 -13.80
CA GLY A 258 12.52 29.13 -12.49
C GLY A 258 11.73 28.59 -11.29
N ASP A 259 10.42 28.36 -11.44
CA ASP A 259 9.53 27.77 -10.45
C ASP A 259 8.91 26.46 -10.96
N THR A 260 8.44 25.58 -10.06
CA THR A 260 7.67 24.39 -10.45
C THR A 260 6.23 24.76 -10.88
N PRO A 261 5.64 24.12 -11.90
CA PRO A 261 4.34 24.50 -12.46
C PRO A 261 3.17 24.40 -11.46
N PHE A 262 3.32 23.59 -10.42
CA PHE A 262 2.28 23.31 -9.43
C PHE A 262 2.62 23.81 -8.02
N TYR A 263 3.68 24.61 -7.86
CA TYR A 263 4.12 25.12 -6.56
C TYR A 263 3.01 25.85 -5.78
N THR A 264 2.95 25.62 -4.46
CA THR A 264 2.24 26.45 -3.49
C THR A 264 2.95 26.38 -2.13
N GLU A 265 2.66 27.32 -1.23
CA GLU A 265 3.15 27.31 0.17
C GLU A 265 2.69 26.09 1.01
N SER A 266 1.82 25.22 0.48
CA SER A 266 1.25 24.10 1.23
C SER A 266 1.22 22.82 0.42
N LEU A 267 1.72 21.72 0.98
CA LEU A 267 1.77 20.41 0.33
C LEU A 267 0.39 19.92 -0.17
N VAL A 268 -0.69 20.27 0.54
CA VAL A 268 -2.08 19.99 0.13
C VAL A 268 -2.50 20.86 -1.07
N GLY A 269 -2.06 22.12 -1.13
CA GLY A 269 -2.31 23.02 -2.26
C GLY A 269 -1.58 22.58 -3.53
N THR A 270 -0.32 22.13 -3.40
CA THR A 270 0.48 21.57 -4.50
C THR A 270 -0.19 20.32 -5.07
N TYR A 271 -0.60 19.37 -4.21
CA TYR A 271 -1.37 18.20 -4.64
C TYR A 271 -2.72 18.58 -5.26
N GLY A 272 -3.39 19.62 -4.75
CA GLY A 272 -4.61 20.16 -5.34
C GLY A 272 -4.40 20.68 -6.77
N LYS A 273 -3.32 21.43 -7.01
CA LYS A 273 -2.93 21.90 -8.34
C LYS A 273 -2.58 20.74 -9.28
N ILE A 274 -1.81 19.74 -8.83
CA ILE A 274 -1.43 18.55 -9.62
C ILE A 274 -2.68 17.75 -10.04
N MET A 275 -3.63 17.58 -9.12
CA MET A 275 -4.89 16.88 -9.40
C MET A 275 -5.81 17.65 -10.35
N ASP A 276 -5.71 18.98 -10.41
CA ASP A 276 -6.44 19.87 -11.32
C ASP A 276 -5.56 20.45 -12.45
N HIS A 277 -4.54 19.69 -12.89
CA HIS A 277 -3.50 20.14 -13.83
C HIS A 277 -4.02 20.83 -15.09
N LYS A 278 -5.17 20.37 -15.61
CA LYS A 278 -5.85 20.89 -16.81
C LYS A 278 -6.29 22.35 -16.68
N ASN A 279 -6.49 22.83 -15.46
CA ASN A 279 -6.91 24.19 -15.15
C ASN A 279 -5.83 24.99 -14.40
N SER A 280 -4.92 24.29 -13.69
CA SER A 280 -3.86 24.92 -12.88
C SER A 280 -2.57 25.21 -13.65
N LEU A 281 -2.23 24.42 -14.68
CA LEU A 281 -1.04 24.63 -15.50
C LEU A 281 -1.16 25.93 -16.28
N THR A 282 -0.29 26.89 -15.96
CA THR A 282 -0.22 28.21 -16.60
C THR A 282 1.23 28.59 -16.88
N PHE A 283 1.46 29.38 -17.91
CA PHE A 283 2.79 29.89 -18.27
C PHE A 283 2.82 31.42 -18.08
N PRO A 284 3.85 32.00 -17.46
CA PRO A 284 4.01 33.46 -17.38
C PRO A 284 4.01 34.10 -18.78
N ASN A 285 3.41 35.29 -18.91
CA ASN A 285 3.27 36.01 -20.19
C ASN A 285 4.55 36.77 -20.57
N ASP A 286 5.44 36.95 -19.60
CA ASP A 286 6.70 37.68 -19.60
C ASP A 286 7.91 36.77 -19.90
N MET A 287 7.72 35.45 -19.97
CA MET A 287 8.78 34.48 -20.27
C MET A 287 8.85 34.10 -21.75
N GLU A 288 9.98 34.40 -22.40
CA GLU A 288 10.26 34.04 -23.81
C GLU A 288 10.63 32.55 -23.96
N MET A 289 9.62 31.70 -24.11
CA MET A 289 9.74 30.25 -24.33
C MET A 289 9.11 29.86 -25.67
N SER A 290 9.76 28.97 -26.45
CA SER A 290 9.27 28.56 -27.78
C SER A 290 7.92 27.84 -27.73
N LYS A 291 7.25 27.74 -28.89
CA LYS A 291 6.00 26.98 -29.00
C LYS A 291 6.25 25.49 -28.82
N GLU A 292 7.39 25.03 -29.32
CA GLU A 292 7.86 23.66 -29.30
C GLU A 292 8.17 23.20 -27.87
N ALA A 293 8.74 24.08 -27.03
CA ALA A 293 8.91 23.84 -25.59
C ALA A 293 7.56 23.78 -24.85
N LYS A 294 6.65 24.74 -25.10
CA LYS A 294 5.31 24.75 -24.49
C LYS A 294 4.50 23.51 -24.88
N ASP A 295 4.60 23.08 -26.14
CA ASP A 295 3.97 21.86 -26.66
C ASP A 295 4.51 20.60 -25.98
N LEU A 296 5.84 20.48 -25.81
CA LEU A 296 6.44 19.34 -25.11
C LEU A 296 6.03 19.27 -23.63
N ILE A 297 6.08 20.39 -22.91
CA ILE A 297 5.65 20.47 -21.50
C ILE A 297 4.17 20.06 -21.40
N CYS A 298 3.31 20.63 -22.24
CA CYS A 298 1.88 20.29 -22.27
C CYS A 298 1.61 18.83 -22.66
N ALA A 299 2.46 18.19 -23.46
CA ALA A 299 2.31 16.78 -23.85
C ALA A 299 2.74 15.80 -22.73
N PHE A 300 3.65 16.20 -21.84
CA PHE A 300 4.00 15.46 -20.63
C PHE A 300 3.03 15.73 -19.47
N LEU A 301 2.56 16.97 -19.30
CA LEU A 301 1.67 17.36 -18.21
C LEU A 301 0.19 17.11 -18.56
N THR A 302 -0.13 15.85 -18.90
CA THR A 302 -1.49 15.36 -19.18
C THR A 302 -1.88 14.17 -18.31
N ASP A 303 -3.12 13.70 -18.44
CA ASP A 303 -3.55 12.39 -17.92
C ASP A 303 -2.71 11.26 -18.52
N ARG A 304 -2.40 10.23 -17.71
CA ARG A 304 -1.55 9.09 -18.08
C ARG A 304 -1.97 8.36 -19.36
N GLU A 305 -3.24 8.41 -19.74
CA GLU A 305 -3.78 7.72 -20.92
C GLU A 305 -3.33 8.35 -22.24
N VAL A 306 -3.02 9.65 -22.26
CA VAL A 306 -2.68 10.43 -23.48
C VAL A 306 -1.29 11.06 -23.42
N ARG A 307 -0.54 10.80 -22.33
CA ARG A 307 0.78 11.36 -22.07
C ARG A 307 1.84 10.88 -23.06
N LEU A 308 2.69 11.81 -23.50
CA LEU A 308 3.86 11.51 -24.32
C LEU A 308 4.83 10.58 -23.56
N GLY A 309 5.36 9.57 -24.25
CA GLY A 309 6.20 8.53 -23.65
C GLY A 309 5.45 7.25 -23.23
N ARG A 310 4.13 7.23 -23.40
CA ARG A 310 3.27 6.06 -23.10
C ARG A 310 3.42 4.94 -24.14
N THR A 311 3.59 5.27 -25.43
CA THR A 311 3.70 4.24 -26.49
C THR A 311 5.13 3.75 -26.66
N GLY A 312 6.11 4.57 -26.30
CA GLY A 312 7.53 4.26 -26.27
C GLY A 312 8.35 5.52 -26.05
N VAL A 313 9.68 5.41 -26.01
CA VAL A 313 10.56 6.59 -25.93
C VAL A 313 10.66 7.33 -27.27
N ASP A 314 10.39 6.65 -28.39
CA ASP A 314 10.68 7.18 -29.73
C ASP A 314 9.76 8.34 -30.13
N GLU A 315 8.53 8.39 -29.59
CA GLU A 315 7.63 9.54 -29.74
C GLU A 315 8.17 10.80 -29.04
N ILE A 316 8.91 10.65 -27.93
CA ILE A 316 9.65 11.75 -27.28
C ILE A 316 10.84 12.14 -28.16
N LYS A 317 11.66 11.17 -28.60
CA LYS A 317 12.86 11.41 -29.42
C LYS A 317 12.54 12.09 -30.77
N CYS A 318 11.33 11.90 -31.30
CA CYS A 318 10.87 12.55 -32.53
C CYS A 318 10.24 13.94 -32.32
N HIS A 319 10.04 14.41 -31.07
CA HIS A 319 9.34 15.66 -30.81
C HIS A 319 10.09 16.89 -31.39
N PRO A 320 9.40 17.85 -32.04
CA PRO A 320 10.05 19.00 -32.67
C PRO A 320 11.00 19.79 -31.79
N PHE A 321 10.76 19.84 -30.47
CA PHE A 321 11.62 20.52 -29.50
C PHE A 321 13.08 20.06 -29.58
N PHE A 322 13.35 18.77 -29.74
CA PHE A 322 14.73 18.23 -29.71
C PHE A 322 15.54 18.48 -30.99
N LYS A 323 14.94 19.05 -32.05
CA LYS A 323 15.64 19.39 -33.29
C LYS A 323 16.73 20.43 -33.02
N ASN A 324 17.96 20.11 -33.38
CA ASN A 324 19.14 20.94 -33.19
C ASN A 324 20.26 20.50 -34.16
N ASP A 325 21.27 21.35 -34.35
CA ASP A 325 22.40 21.10 -35.26
C ASP A 325 23.70 20.65 -34.53
N GLN A 326 23.62 20.39 -33.22
CA GLN A 326 24.78 20.13 -32.35
C GLN A 326 24.99 18.65 -32.05
N TRP A 327 23.91 17.88 -31.85
CA TRP A 327 23.93 16.47 -31.44
C TRP A 327 22.70 15.69 -31.90
N THR A 328 22.83 14.37 -31.96
CA THR A 328 21.72 13.41 -32.07
C THR A 328 21.60 12.59 -30.77
N PHE A 329 20.46 11.93 -30.54
CA PHE A 329 20.30 11.04 -29.37
C PHE A 329 21.35 9.91 -29.29
N ASP A 330 21.95 9.51 -30.42
CA ASP A 330 23.04 8.52 -30.45
C ASP A 330 24.43 9.11 -30.13
N THR A 331 24.60 10.43 -30.24
CA THR A 331 25.91 11.11 -30.18
C THR A 331 26.05 12.14 -29.07
N ILE A 332 24.96 12.54 -28.41
CA ILE A 332 24.94 13.59 -27.37
C ILE A 332 25.96 13.38 -26.24
N ARG A 333 26.26 12.13 -25.85
CA ARG A 333 27.24 11.82 -24.80
C ARG A 333 28.71 11.96 -25.24
N ASP A 334 28.97 12.09 -26.55
CA ASP A 334 30.28 12.35 -27.14
C ASP A 334 30.47 13.84 -27.54
N THR A 335 29.42 14.67 -27.44
CA THR A 335 29.52 16.12 -27.70
C THR A 335 29.88 16.90 -26.44
N MET A 336 30.31 18.16 -26.58
CA MET A 336 30.66 18.98 -25.41
C MET A 336 29.39 19.45 -24.69
N ALA A 337 29.26 19.11 -23.40
CA ALA A 337 28.14 19.55 -22.57
C ALA A 337 28.07 21.08 -22.40
N PRO A 338 26.88 21.65 -22.10
CA PRO A 338 26.68 23.09 -21.96
C PRO A 338 27.55 23.76 -20.89
N VAL A 339 27.66 23.13 -19.71
CA VAL A 339 28.52 23.55 -18.60
C VAL A 339 29.50 22.41 -18.29
N VAL A 340 30.79 22.63 -18.59
CA VAL A 340 31.86 21.73 -18.16
C VAL A 340 32.42 22.28 -16.84
N PRO A 341 32.38 21.54 -15.72
CA PRO A 341 32.80 22.07 -14.42
C PRO A 341 34.31 22.32 -14.37
N GLU A 342 34.71 23.51 -13.90
CA GLU A 342 36.12 23.81 -13.62
C GLU A 342 36.52 23.22 -12.27
N LEU A 343 37.48 22.29 -12.25
CA LEU A 343 37.85 21.50 -11.07
C LEU A 343 39.35 21.66 -10.77
N ASN A 344 39.66 22.08 -9.54
CA ASN A 344 41.03 22.33 -9.08
C ASN A 344 41.74 21.05 -8.60
N SER A 345 40.98 20.00 -8.26
CA SER A 345 41.52 18.73 -7.75
C SER A 345 40.55 17.55 -7.93
N ASP A 346 41.02 16.34 -7.62
CA ASP A 346 40.19 15.13 -7.60
C ASP A 346 39.25 15.04 -6.38
N ILE A 347 39.29 16.03 -5.48
CA ILE A 347 38.43 16.17 -4.30
C ILE A 347 37.72 17.53 -4.26
N ASP A 348 37.60 18.19 -5.41
CA ASP A 348 36.93 19.48 -5.47
C ASP A 348 35.42 19.34 -5.23
N THR A 349 34.85 20.29 -4.49
CA THR A 349 33.46 20.32 -4.04
C THR A 349 32.90 21.74 -4.07
N THR A 350 33.36 22.58 -4.99
CA THR A 350 32.79 23.91 -5.26
C THR A 350 31.32 23.84 -5.68
N HIS A 351 30.94 22.80 -6.44
CA HIS A 351 29.56 22.54 -6.89
C HIS A 351 28.73 21.74 -5.85
N PHE A 352 29.02 21.90 -4.56
CA PHE A 352 28.29 21.24 -3.46
C PHE A 352 28.23 22.15 -2.23
N ASP A 353 27.03 22.45 -1.76
CA ASP A 353 26.80 23.26 -0.56
C ASP A 353 27.54 22.75 0.70
N ASP A 354 27.79 23.66 1.64
CA ASP A 354 28.37 23.35 2.94
C ASP A 354 27.29 22.88 3.93
N ILE A 355 27.11 21.56 4.00
CA ILE A 355 26.14 20.92 4.91
C ILE A 355 26.69 20.86 6.34
N GLU A 356 25.97 21.42 7.31
CA GLU A 356 26.36 21.35 8.73
C GLU A 356 26.33 19.91 9.29
N ASP A 357 27.45 19.50 9.88
CA ASP A 357 27.65 18.22 10.58
C ASP A 357 26.98 18.27 11.96
N GLU A 358 25.67 18.02 11.99
CA GLU A 358 24.87 17.87 13.22
C GLU A 358 25.39 16.70 14.08
N LYS A 359 26.26 17.03 15.04
CA LYS A 359 26.85 16.09 16.03
C LYS A 359 25.86 15.66 17.13
N GLY A 360 24.65 15.28 16.73
CA GLY A 360 23.66 14.66 17.58
C GLY A 360 24.06 13.24 18.00
N ASN A 361 23.40 12.74 19.05
CA ASN A 361 23.51 11.32 19.42
C ASN A 361 22.79 10.48 18.36
N VAL A 362 23.55 9.86 17.45
CA VAL A 362 23.03 8.90 16.46
C VAL A 362 22.29 7.78 17.19
N GLU A 363 20.97 7.66 16.95
CA GLU A 363 20.16 6.61 17.55
C GLU A 363 20.62 5.22 17.08
N THR A 364 20.59 4.25 18.00
CA THR A 364 21.06 2.88 17.77
C THR A 364 20.08 1.88 18.35
N PHE A 365 20.03 0.67 17.78
CA PHE A 365 19.20 -0.43 18.28
C PHE A 365 19.38 -0.65 19.79
N PRO A 366 18.29 -0.70 20.59
CA PRO A 366 18.38 -0.99 22.01
C PRO A 366 18.84 -2.45 22.23
N PRO A 367 19.67 -2.75 23.26
CA PRO A 367 20.15 -4.11 23.53
C PRO A 367 18.98 -5.10 23.74
N PRO A 368 18.80 -6.10 22.86
CA PRO A 368 17.58 -6.89 22.85
C PRO A 368 17.59 -7.98 23.94
N ARG A 369 16.41 -8.24 24.52
CA ARG A 369 16.21 -9.25 25.59
C ARG A 369 15.88 -10.65 25.05
N ALA A 370 15.39 -10.73 23.82
CA ALA A 370 15.10 -11.92 23.04
C ALA A 370 15.65 -11.73 21.61
N PHE A 371 15.66 -12.76 20.77
CA PHE A 371 16.16 -12.62 19.41
C PHE A 371 15.19 -11.76 18.58
N VAL A 372 15.70 -10.67 18.00
CA VAL A 372 14.92 -9.70 17.19
C VAL A 372 15.27 -9.78 15.70
N GLY A 373 16.48 -10.21 15.34
CA GLY A 373 16.88 -10.36 13.94
C GLY A 373 17.09 -9.03 13.20
N ASN A 374 17.57 -7.99 13.89
CA ASN A 374 17.71 -6.64 13.32
C ASN A 374 18.68 -6.59 12.13
N GLN A 375 19.60 -7.54 12.01
CA GLN A 375 20.56 -7.59 10.90
C GLN A 375 20.08 -8.46 9.73
N LEU A 376 19.00 -9.24 9.90
CA LEU A 376 18.48 -10.15 8.88
C LEU A 376 18.02 -9.47 7.57
N PRO A 377 17.36 -8.28 7.57
CA PRO A 377 16.92 -7.63 6.33
C PRO A 377 18.07 -7.23 5.39
N PHE A 378 19.30 -7.19 5.90
CA PHE A 378 20.48 -6.69 5.19
C PHE A 378 21.40 -7.83 4.67
N VAL A 379 21.00 -9.08 4.86
CA VAL A 379 21.81 -10.25 4.48
C VAL A 379 21.90 -10.39 2.97
N GLY A 380 23.12 -10.25 2.42
CA GLY A 380 23.37 -10.28 0.97
C GLY A 380 23.46 -8.91 0.32
N PHE A 381 23.45 -7.84 1.11
CA PHE A 381 23.69 -6.48 0.63
C PHE A 381 25.13 -6.29 0.14
N THR A 382 26.09 -6.97 0.76
CA THR A 382 27.51 -6.85 0.40
C THR A 382 27.76 -7.26 -1.07
N TYR A 383 28.48 -6.42 -1.80
CA TYR A 383 28.76 -6.58 -3.23
C TYR A 383 30.12 -5.94 -3.59
N PHE A 384 30.85 -6.57 -4.50
CA PHE A 384 32.08 -6.01 -5.07
C PHE A 384 32.09 -6.22 -6.58
N ARG A 385 32.31 -5.14 -7.35
CA ARG A 385 32.37 -5.19 -8.82
C ARG A 385 33.55 -6.02 -9.31
N GLU A 386 34.69 -5.91 -8.63
CA GLU A 386 35.88 -6.73 -8.84
C GLU A 386 36.03 -7.82 -7.77
N ASN A 387 36.70 -8.93 -8.10
CA ASN A 387 36.85 -10.12 -7.25
C ASN A 387 37.84 -9.95 -6.07
N HIS A 388 37.94 -8.73 -5.51
CA HIS A 388 38.93 -8.35 -4.50
C HIS A 388 38.80 -9.14 -3.19
N VAL A 389 37.58 -9.28 -2.66
CA VAL A 389 37.33 -10.09 -1.45
C VAL A 389 37.59 -11.56 -1.70
N ARG A 390 37.17 -12.10 -2.85
CA ARG A 390 37.41 -13.51 -3.19
C ARG A 390 38.90 -13.89 -3.15
N THR A 391 39.80 -13.02 -3.62
CA THR A 391 41.24 -13.28 -3.53
C THR A 391 41.72 -13.30 -2.07
N ARG A 392 41.33 -12.30 -1.26
CA ARG A 392 41.69 -12.24 0.18
C ARG A 392 41.12 -13.43 0.97
N VAL A 393 39.91 -13.88 0.63
CA VAL A 393 39.25 -15.01 1.29
C VAL A 393 39.84 -16.35 0.84
N GLU A 394 40.18 -16.54 -0.45
CA GLU A 394 40.91 -17.74 -0.89
C GLU A 394 42.30 -17.83 -0.26
N ASP A 395 43.03 -16.72 -0.11
CA ASP A 395 44.32 -16.69 0.61
C ASP A 395 44.15 -16.88 2.13
N PHE A 396 43.08 -16.35 2.74
CA PHE A 396 42.78 -16.56 4.15
C PHE A 396 42.40 -18.02 4.43
N LEU A 397 41.59 -18.66 3.59
CA LEU A 397 41.27 -20.09 3.71
C LEU A 397 42.55 -20.93 3.62
N ARG A 398 43.44 -20.64 2.66
CA ARG A 398 44.76 -21.29 2.56
C ARG A 398 45.64 -21.05 3.79
N LYS A 399 45.51 -19.91 4.49
CA LYS A 399 46.19 -19.63 5.76
C LYS A 399 45.57 -20.39 6.93
N LEU A 400 44.24 -20.46 7.01
CA LEU A 400 43.48 -21.23 8.02
C LEU A 400 43.69 -22.75 7.90
N GLU A 401 43.82 -23.27 6.68
CA GLU A 401 44.20 -24.67 6.42
C GLU A 401 45.62 -24.97 6.95
N ARG A 402 46.57 -24.07 6.70
CA ARG A 402 47.96 -24.19 7.22
C ARG A 402 48.00 -24.09 8.74
N GLU A 403 47.23 -23.18 9.35
CA GLU A 403 47.16 -23.01 10.80
C GLU A 403 46.47 -24.20 11.48
N ASN A 404 45.40 -24.76 10.89
CA ASN A 404 44.80 -26.01 11.37
C ASN A 404 45.77 -27.21 11.22
N ALA A 405 46.51 -27.30 10.11
CA ALA A 405 47.53 -28.34 9.94
C ALA A 405 48.66 -28.22 10.99
N LEU A 406 49.10 -27.00 11.29
CA LEU A 406 50.08 -26.71 12.36
C LEU A 406 49.52 -27.06 13.75
N LEU A 407 48.26 -26.75 14.05
CA LEU A 407 47.60 -27.09 15.31
C LEU A 407 47.40 -28.62 15.46
N GLN A 408 47.06 -29.33 14.39
CA GLN A 408 47.03 -30.80 14.38
C GLN A 408 48.44 -31.40 14.60
N HIS A 409 49.48 -30.79 14.01
CA HIS A 409 50.86 -31.21 14.23
C HIS A 409 51.35 -30.92 15.67
N GLN A 410 50.95 -29.80 16.27
CA GLN A 410 51.23 -29.50 17.67
C GLN A 410 50.47 -30.45 18.62
N ASN A 411 49.19 -30.72 18.38
CA ASN A 411 48.42 -31.66 19.19
C ASN A 411 48.93 -33.11 19.09
N THR A 412 49.42 -33.53 17.92
CA THR A 412 50.07 -34.85 17.79
C THR A 412 51.46 -34.87 18.44
N GLU A 413 52.21 -33.76 18.48
CA GLU A 413 53.44 -33.67 19.26
C GLU A 413 53.23 -33.62 20.78
N THR A 414 52.19 -32.96 21.29
CA THR A 414 51.90 -32.92 22.73
C THR A 414 51.42 -34.27 23.24
N VAL A 415 50.55 -34.97 22.51
CA VAL A 415 50.19 -36.38 22.78
C VAL A 415 51.44 -37.25 22.77
N ARG A 416 52.28 -37.15 21.74
CA ARG A 416 53.51 -37.96 21.62
C ARG A 416 54.55 -37.67 22.72
N LYS A 417 54.58 -36.45 23.27
CA LYS A 417 55.39 -36.12 24.46
C LYS A 417 54.81 -36.75 25.73
N ALA A 418 53.50 -36.75 25.92
CA ALA A 418 52.85 -37.44 27.05
C ALA A 418 53.02 -38.96 26.99
N ASP A 419 52.97 -39.56 25.79
CA ASP A 419 53.30 -40.98 25.59
C ASP A 419 54.75 -41.28 26.00
N LEU A 420 55.72 -40.47 25.56
CA LEU A 420 57.12 -40.62 25.94
C LEU A 420 57.39 -40.41 27.45
N GLU A 421 56.69 -39.49 28.11
CA GLU A 421 56.80 -39.33 29.57
C GLU A 421 56.18 -40.50 30.34
N THR A 422 55.07 -41.08 29.86
CA THR A 422 54.48 -42.26 30.48
C THR A 422 55.24 -43.55 30.18
N GLU A 423 55.94 -43.66 29.05
CA GLU A 423 56.94 -44.72 28.85
C GLU A 423 58.17 -44.51 29.76
N ARG A 424 58.65 -43.27 29.93
CA ARG A 424 59.77 -42.99 30.86
C ARG A 424 59.43 -43.29 32.32
N LYS A 425 58.17 -43.11 32.74
CA LYS A 425 57.69 -43.56 34.06
C LYS A 425 57.65 -45.09 34.17
N ARG A 426 57.06 -45.78 33.20
CA ARG A 426 57.03 -47.26 33.15
C ARG A 426 58.43 -47.90 33.11
N GLY A 427 59.41 -47.22 32.52
CA GLY A 427 60.82 -47.63 32.56
C GLY A 427 61.44 -47.57 33.96
N LEU A 428 61.06 -46.59 34.78
CA LEU A 428 61.54 -46.41 36.16
C LEU A 428 60.80 -47.29 37.17
N GLU A 429 59.54 -47.66 36.88
CA GLU A 429 58.74 -48.57 37.71
C GLU A 429 59.22 -50.03 37.64
N ASN A 430 59.92 -50.42 36.56
CA ASN A 430 60.42 -51.79 36.34
C ASN A 430 61.75 -52.13 37.05
N GLU A 431 62.42 -51.18 37.73
CA GLU A 431 63.63 -51.43 38.53
C GLU A 431 63.33 -51.58 40.04
N GLY A 432 62.05 -51.71 40.42
CA GLY A 432 61.56 -51.51 41.80
C GLY A 432 60.70 -52.61 42.44
N GLU A 433 60.87 -53.90 42.10
CA GLU A 433 60.16 -54.96 42.82
C GLU A 433 60.70 -55.18 44.25
N SER A 434 59.94 -54.76 45.28
CA SER A 434 59.78 -55.56 46.52
C SER A 434 58.73 -55.01 47.51
N THR A 435 58.05 -55.95 48.18
CA THR A 435 57.18 -55.81 49.37
C THR A 435 55.80 -55.14 49.24
N HIS A 436 54.82 -55.74 49.95
CA HIS A 436 53.37 -55.59 49.75
C HIS A 436 52.72 -54.38 50.46
N SER A 437 51.59 -53.92 49.93
CA SER A 437 50.53 -53.25 50.69
C SER A 437 49.13 -53.57 50.10
N PRO A 438 48.06 -53.76 50.90
CA PRO A 438 46.76 -54.20 50.38
C PRO A 438 45.96 -53.16 49.58
N GLN A 439 46.30 -51.88 49.65
CA GLN A 439 45.46 -50.81 49.08
C GLN A 439 45.43 -50.79 47.54
N LEU A 440 46.47 -51.30 46.88
CA LEU A 440 46.61 -51.27 45.41
C LEU A 440 45.57 -52.12 44.66
N GLN A 441 44.95 -53.12 45.30
CA GLN A 441 43.97 -53.98 44.60
C GLN A 441 42.64 -53.28 44.29
N ALA A 442 42.25 -52.26 45.07
CA ALA A 442 41.04 -51.49 44.80
C ALA A 442 41.22 -50.55 43.59
N GLU A 443 42.32 -49.80 43.54
CA GLU A 443 42.61 -48.86 42.46
C GLU A 443 42.84 -49.57 41.11
N VAL A 444 43.41 -50.78 41.12
CA VAL A 444 43.61 -51.59 39.90
C VAL A 444 42.28 -52.08 39.31
N GLU A 445 41.27 -52.42 40.13
CA GLU A 445 39.94 -52.75 39.61
C GLU A 445 39.25 -51.53 38.97
N GLU A 446 39.34 -50.36 39.59
CA GLU A 446 38.69 -49.14 39.09
C GLU A 446 39.39 -48.62 37.82
N ALA A 447 40.71 -48.63 37.78
CA ALA A 447 41.50 -48.39 36.56
C ALA A 447 41.19 -49.42 35.46
N GLY A 448 40.93 -50.68 35.83
CA GLY A 448 40.48 -51.73 34.91
C GLY A 448 39.13 -51.40 34.25
N ARG A 449 38.18 -50.86 35.02
CA ARG A 449 36.87 -50.41 34.50
C ARG A 449 37.02 -49.20 33.57
N LEU A 450 37.84 -48.20 33.93
CA LEU A 450 38.13 -47.05 33.05
C LEU A 450 38.81 -47.47 31.74
N ARG A 451 39.82 -48.35 31.78
CA ARG A 451 40.51 -48.84 30.56
C ARG A 451 39.55 -49.58 29.63
N LYS A 452 38.59 -50.33 30.16
CA LYS A 452 37.58 -51.02 29.36
C LYS A 452 36.63 -50.03 28.67
N ALA A 453 36.13 -49.04 29.40
CA ALA A 453 35.30 -47.96 28.86
C ALA A 453 36.04 -47.13 27.79
N GLN A 454 37.32 -46.80 28.00
CA GLN A 454 38.14 -46.12 27.00
C GLN A 454 38.39 -46.98 25.75
N GLY A 455 38.61 -48.29 25.90
CA GLY A 455 38.75 -49.21 24.76
C GLY A 455 37.48 -49.34 23.93
N GLU A 456 36.31 -49.32 24.57
CA GLU A 456 35.00 -49.36 23.91
C GLU A 456 34.68 -48.00 23.24
N ALA A 457 34.97 -46.87 23.88
CA ALA A 457 34.86 -45.53 23.30
C ALA A 457 35.82 -45.31 22.11
N ALA A 458 37.07 -45.81 22.19
CA ALA A 458 38.02 -45.74 21.08
C ALA A 458 37.56 -46.56 19.87
N ARG A 459 36.96 -47.74 20.10
CA ARG A 459 36.34 -48.55 19.03
C ARG A 459 35.13 -47.83 18.41
N GLN A 460 34.27 -47.21 19.22
CA GLN A 460 33.18 -46.38 18.69
C GLN A 460 33.70 -45.19 17.87
N ALA A 461 34.72 -44.46 18.34
CA ALA A 461 35.32 -43.36 17.61
C ALA A 461 35.96 -43.81 16.28
N GLN A 462 36.67 -44.95 16.28
CA GLN A 462 37.28 -45.52 15.08
C GLN A 462 36.23 -46.05 14.08
N GLN A 463 35.12 -46.62 14.58
CA GLN A 463 34.01 -47.08 13.75
C GLN A 463 33.16 -45.91 13.20
N LEU A 464 32.98 -44.83 13.96
CA LEU A 464 32.38 -43.57 13.49
C LEU A 464 33.27 -42.88 12.44
N SER A 465 34.59 -42.84 12.66
CA SER A 465 35.54 -42.30 11.68
C SER A 465 35.58 -43.14 10.39
N ARG A 466 35.42 -44.47 10.50
CA ARG A 466 35.27 -45.35 9.34
C ARG A 466 33.95 -45.10 8.60
N LEU A 467 32.82 -45.00 9.31
CA LEU A 467 31.52 -44.67 8.74
C LEU A 467 31.53 -43.30 8.04
N ALA A 468 32.21 -42.30 8.61
CA ALA A 468 32.40 -41.00 7.98
C ALA A 468 33.23 -41.11 6.69
N LEU A 469 34.33 -41.87 6.69
CA LEU A 469 35.14 -42.11 5.49
C LEU A 469 34.40 -42.92 4.42
N GLU A 470 33.58 -43.89 4.80
CA GLU A 470 32.71 -44.65 3.87
C GLU A 470 31.60 -43.74 3.32
N GLN A 471 31.02 -42.85 4.13
CA GLN A 471 30.01 -41.87 3.71
C GLN A 471 30.58 -40.76 2.80
N ASP A 472 31.78 -40.26 3.08
CA ASP A 472 32.46 -39.27 2.23
C ASP A 472 33.03 -39.91 0.95
N SER A 473 33.44 -41.18 0.98
CA SER A 473 33.74 -41.94 -0.24
C SER A 473 32.49 -42.11 -1.11
N LEU A 474 31.32 -42.41 -0.51
CA LEU A 474 30.04 -42.50 -1.21
C LEU A 474 29.63 -41.14 -1.81
N ARG A 475 29.85 -40.03 -1.07
CA ARG A 475 29.63 -38.66 -1.57
C ARG A 475 30.55 -38.31 -2.74
N LEU A 476 31.83 -38.64 -2.66
CA LEU A 476 32.80 -38.43 -3.74
C LEU A 476 32.44 -39.25 -4.97
N GLN A 477 32.00 -40.50 -4.79
CA GLN A 477 31.50 -41.32 -5.90
C GLN A 477 30.23 -40.73 -6.53
N ASN A 478 29.23 -40.37 -5.72
CA ASN A 478 28.01 -39.71 -6.21
C ASN A 478 28.31 -38.39 -6.92
N SER A 479 29.27 -37.60 -6.44
CA SER A 479 29.71 -36.36 -7.09
C SER A 479 30.42 -36.61 -8.42
N LEU A 480 31.22 -37.68 -8.53
CA LEU A 480 31.87 -38.09 -9.78
C LEU A 480 30.86 -38.64 -10.80
N GLU A 481 29.81 -39.33 -10.34
CA GLU A 481 28.70 -39.80 -11.17
C GLU A 481 27.75 -38.67 -11.58
N ALA A 482 27.62 -37.62 -10.78
CA ALA A 482 26.96 -36.37 -11.16
C ALA A 482 27.78 -35.61 -12.22
N GLU A 483 29.08 -35.40 -12.01
CA GLU A 483 29.95 -34.73 -13.00
C GLU A 483 30.03 -35.51 -14.33
N ARG A 484 29.89 -36.84 -14.30
CA ARG A 484 29.73 -37.66 -15.52
C ARG A 484 28.40 -37.44 -16.23
N ARG A 485 27.29 -37.29 -15.49
CA ARG A 485 25.95 -36.99 -16.06
C ARG A 485 25.88 -35.56 -16.60
N ASP A 486 26.45 -34.59 -15.91
CA ASP A 486 26.57 -33.21 -16.41
C ASP A 486 27.42 -33.16 -17.70
N ARG A 487 28.43 -34.03 -17.82
CA ARG A 487 29.20 -34.19 -19.07
C ARG A 487 28.47 -34.92 -20.19
N SER A 488 27.55 -35.85 -19.91
CA SER A 488 26.71 -36.43 -20.97
C SER A 488 25.68 -35.40 -21.44
N LEU A 489 24.96 -34.73 -20.53
CA LEU A 489 24.07 -33.61 -20.86
C LEU A 489 24.79 -32.50 -21.65
N GLY A 490 26.03 -32.19 -21.27
CA GLY A 490 26.88 -31.25 -22.00
C GLY A 490 27.32 -31.74 -23.39
N SER A 491 27.35 -33.05 -23.63
CA SER A 491 27.59 -33.65 -24.95
C SER A 491 26.32 -33.64 -25.80
N ASP A 492 25.18 -33.98 -25.20
CA ASP A 492 23.88 -34.05 -25.87
C ASP A 492 23.42 -32.66 -26.30
N THR A 493 23.51 -31.66 -25.42
CA THR A 493 23.24 -30.25 -25.76
C THR A 493 24.21 -29.67 -26.80
N ILE A 494 25.44 -30.17 -26.89
CA ILE A 494 26.36 -29.81 -27.99
C ILE A 494 25.91 -30.44 -29.32
N ALA A 495 25.33 -31.66 -29.30
CA ALA A 495 24.77 -32.29 -30.49
C ALA A 495 23.49 -31.57 -30.96
N ASP A 496 22.59 -31.18 -30.05
CA ASP A 496 21.39 -30.40 -30.36
C ASP A 496 21.76 -29.04 -30.97
N LEU A 497 22.74 -28.34 -30.40
CA LEU A 497 23.25 -27.07 -30.96
C LEU A 497 23.91 -27.26 -32.34
N GLN A 498 24.56 -28.39 -32.59
CA GLN A 498 25.11 -28.72 -33.92
C GLN A 498 24.00 -29.02 -34.95
N ALA A 499 22.89 -29.66 -34.54
CA ALA A 499 21.72 -29.83 -35.39
C ALA A 499 21.09 -28.48 -35.76
N CYS A 500 20.80 -27.62 -34.79
CA CYS A 500 20.25 -26.28 -35.04
C CYS A 500 21.16 -25.42 -35.94
N VAL A 501 22.49 -25.53 -35.82
CA VAL A 501 23.42 -24.84 -36.73
C VAL A 501 23.32 -25.40 -38.16
N SER A 502 23.17 -26.71 -38.34
CA SER A 502 22.97 -27.33 -39.66
C SER A 502 21.67 -26.89 -40.32
N ASP A 503 20.57 -26.80 -39.56
CA ASP A 503 19.28 -26.34 -40.06
C ASP A 503 19.35 -24.85 -40.49
N LEU A 504 19.98 -24.00 -39.68
CA LEU A 504 20.21 -22.59 -40.01
C LEU A 504 21.14 -22.40 -41.23
N GLU A 505 22.11 -23.29 -41.45
CA GLU A 505 22.93 -23.28 -42.68
C GLU A 505 22.12 -23.67 -43.93
N GLU A 506 21.14 -24.59 -43.81
CA GLU A 506 20.21 -24.96 -44.89
C GLU A 506 19.21 -23.83 -45.20
N GLU A 507 18.65 -23.15 -44.19
CA GLU A 507 17.81 -21.95 -44.37
C GLU A 507 18.59 -20.80 -45.04
N LEU A 508 19.80 -20.51 -44.56
CA LEU A 508 20.66 -19.46 -45.11
C LEU A 508 21.06 -19.75 -46.58
N LYS A 509 21.17 -21.03 -46.93
CA LYS A 509 21.35 -21.53 -48.31
C LYS A 509 20.08 -21.38 -49.16
N GLN A 510 18.88 -21.64 -48.63
CA GLN A 510 17.63 -21.30 -49.33
C GLN A 510 17.49 -19.79 -49.58
N MET A 511 17.75 -18.96 -48.58
CA MET A 511 17.66 -17.50 -48.70
C MET A 511 18.64 -16.93 -49.72
N LYS A 512 19.86 -17.49 -49.84
CA LYS A 512 20.80 -17.15 -50.92
C LYS A 512 20.27 -17.50 -52.31
N ASN A 513 19.60 -18.64 -52.47
CA ASN A 513 19.00 -19.03 -53.76
C ASN A 513 17.84 -18.09 -54.14
N SER A 514 16.98 -17.73 -53.18
CA SER A 514 15.92 -16.74 -53.38
C SER A 514 16.46 -15.36 -53.76
N LEU A 515 17.53 -14.89 -53.10
CA LEU A 515 18.20 -13.64 -53.43
C LEU A 515 18.78 -13.67 -54.86
N SER A 516 19.48 -14.76 -55.22
CA SER A 516 20.03 -14.92 -56.59
C SER A 516 18.95 -14.95 -57.68
N LYS A 517 17.73 -15.41 -57.37
CA LYS A 517 16.59 -15.37 -58.29
C LYS A 517 16.07 -13.94 -58.46
N ALA A 518 15.90 -13.20 -57.36
CA ALA A 518 15.49 -11.80 -57.38
C ALA A 518 16.53 -10.89 -58.10
N GLU A 519 17.83 -11.17 -57.95
CA GLU A 519 18.88 -10.48 -58.73
C GLU A 519 18.79 -10.75 -60.24
N GLY A 520 18.36 -11.95 -60.65
CA GLY A 520 18.11 -12.29 -62.06
C GLY A 520 16.90 -11.53 -62.62
N GLU A 521 15.79 -11.53 -61.90
CA GLU A 521 14.56 -10.81 -62.25
C GLU A 521 14.79 -9.30 -62.33
N LYS A 522 15.57 -8.73 -61.41
CA LYS A 522 16.02 -7.33 -61.45
C LYS A 522 16.80 -7.01 -62.73
N ARG A 523 17.70 -7.89 -63.19
CA ARG A 523 18.45 -7.67 -64.44
C ARG A 523 17.55 -7.68 -65.67
N GLN A 524 16.59 -8.60 -65.76
CA GLN A 524 15.63 -8.62 -66.87
C GLN A 524 14.81 -7.32 -66.92
N LEU A 525 14.30 -6.86 -65.78
CA LEU A 525 13.55 -5.59 -65.70
C LEU A 525 14.42 -4.37 -66.06
N GLN A 526 15.72 -4.37 -65.73
CA GLN A 526 16.64 -3.32 -66.17
C GLN A 526 16.91 -3.38 -67.69
N GLU A 527 17.04 -4.57 -68.29
CA GLU A 527 17.18 -4.71 -69.74
C GLU A 527 15.92 -4.23 -70.48
N GLU A 528 14.73 -4.65 -70.05
CA GLU A 528 13.44 -4.18 -70.59
C GLU A 528 13.28 -2.67 -70.49
N LEU A 529 13.64 -2.07 -69.34
CA LEU A 529 13.63 -0.62 -69.16
C LEU A 529 14.51 0.08 -70.22
N THR A 530 15.75 -0.38 -70.43
CA THR A 530 16.63 0.24 -71.45
C THR A 530 16.16 0.05 -72.89
N VAL A 531 15.33 -0.96 -73.17
CA VAL A 531 14.67 -1.13 -74.48
C VAL A 531 13.54 -0.12 -74.63
N LEU A 532 12.70 0.05 -73.60
CA LEU A 532 11.60 1.03 -73.58
C LEU A 532 12.12 2.47 -73.68
N GLU A 533 13.21 2.81 -73.01
CA GLU A 533 13.81 4.16 -73.11
C GLU A 533 14.35 4.48 -74.51
N LYS A 534 14.94 3.49 -75.20
CA LYS A 534 15.34 3.63 -76.61
C LYS A 534 14.14 3.81 -77.52
N LEU A 535 13.03 3.09 -77.26
CA LEU A 535 11.78 3.24 -78.01
C LEU A 535 11.19 4.64 -77.82
N ARG A 536 11.15 5.15 -76.58
CA ARG A 536 10.73 6.52 -76.23
C ARG A 536 11.56 7.56 -76.99
N SER A 537 12.89 7.47 -76.92
CA SER A 537 13.78 8.41 -77.61
C SER A 537 13.60 8.37 -79.14
N GLN A 538 13.36 7.19 -79.71
CA GLN A 538 13.09 7.05 -81.15
C GLN A 538 11.75 7.70 -81.55
N GLN A 539 10.72 7.64 -80.71
CA GLN A 539 9.46 8.35 -80.90
C GLN A 539 9.59 9.86 -80.74
N GLU A 540 10.35 10.33 -79.73
CA GLU A 540 10.65 11.76 -79.52
C GLU A 540 11.35 12.39 -80.74
N ILE A 541 12.31 11.68 -81.35
CA ILE A 541 13.00 12.10 -82.57
C ILE A 541 12.03 12.18 -83.76
N ASP A 542 11.19 11.17 -83.97
CA ASP A 542 10.23 11.11 -85.08
C ASP A 542 9.12 12.18 -84.94
N LEU A 543 8.64 12.44 -83.72
CA LEU A 543 7.74 13.56 -83.42
C LEU A 543 8.42 14.92 -83.64
N SER A 544 9.68 15.08 -83.24
CA SER A 544 10.45 16.32 -83.48
C SER A 544 10.64 16.58 -84.98
N PHE A 545 10.90 15.54 -85.78
CA PHE A 545 10.97 15.65 -87.24
C PHE A 545 9.63 16.05 -87.87
N LYS A 546 8.53 15.41 -87.44
CA LYS A 546 7.17 15.75 -87.89
C LYS A 546 6.79 17.19 -87.53
N LEU A 547 7.15 17.65 -86.33
CA LEU A 547 6.93 19.03 -85.88
C LEU A 547 7.71 20.04 -86.75
N LYS A 548 9.00 19.80 -87.02
CA LYS A 548 9.80 20.65 -87.93
C LYS A 548 9.20 20.70 -89.34
N SER A 549 8.75 19.56 -89.87
CA SER A 549 8.07 19.50 -91.16
C SER A 549 6.75 20.27 -91.18
N ALA A 550 6.01 20.32 -90.07
CA ALA A 550 4.79 21.11 -89.94
C ALA A 550 5.08 22.62 -89.86
N VAL A 551 6.05 23.04 -89.05
CA VAL A 551 6.49 24.44 -88.96
C VAL A 551 6.95 24.97 -90.32
N GLN A 552 7.78 24.21 -91.03
CA GLN A 552 8.33 24.63 -92.33
C GLN A 552 7.25 24.78 -93.42
N ARG A 553 6.16 24.00 -93.38
CA ARG A 553 4.99 24.22 -94.25
C ARG A 553 4.26 25.51 -93.90
N LEU A 554 4.07 25.77 -92.61
CA LEU A 554 3.33 26.93 -92.12
C LEU A 554 4.09 28.25 -92.39
N GLU A 555 5.42 28.25 -92.28
CA GLU A 555 6.27 29.36 -92.73
C GLU A 555 6.12 29.63 -94.25
N GLN A 556 6.03 28.58 -95.07
CA GLN A 556 5.86 28.72 -96.52
C GLN A 556 4.48 29.28 -96.90
N GLU A 557 3.40 28.80 -96.27
CA GLU A 557 2.06 29.37 -96.45
C GLU A 557 1.99 30.84 -95.98
N GLU A 558 2.69 31.21 -94.91
CA GLU A 558 2.73 32.60 -94.43
C GLU A 558 3.44 33.53 -95.43
N VAL A 559 4.50 33.05 -96.10
CA VAL A 559 5.18 33.78 -97.20
C VAL A 559 4.27 33.92 -98.41
N GLU A 560 3.55 32.87 -98.81
CA GLU A 560 2.60 32.93 -99.93
C GLU A 560 1.43 33.88 -99.64
N HIS A 561 0.90 33.87 -98.41
CA HIS A 561 -0.14 34.80 -97.96
C HIS A 561 0.35 36.25 -97.91
N LYS A 562 1.59 36.51 -97.46
CA LYS A 562 2.24 37.83 -97.56
C LYS A 562 2.37 38.29 -99.01
N ALA A 563 2.77 37.39 -99.93
CA ALA A 563 2.85 37.68 -101.36
C ALA A 563 1.47 37.87 -102.03
N ALA A 564 0.41 37.20 -101.57
CA ALA A 564 -0.96 37.45 -102.01
C ALA A 564 -1.45 38.82 -101.56
N LYS A 565 -1.22 39.19 -100.29
CA LYS A 565 -1.59 40.49 -99.72
C LYS A 565 -0.87 41.65 -100.42
N ALA A 566 0.40 41.49 -100.80
CA ALA A 566 1.16 42.47 -101.59
C ALA A 566 0.60 42.69 -103.03
N ARG A 567 -0.07 41.69 -103.61
CA ARG A 567 -0.66 41.77 -104.97
C ARG A 567 -2.05 42.44 -105.01
N LEU A 568 -2.61 42.82 -103.86
CA LEU A 568 -3.92 43.47 -103.74
C LEU A 568 -3.85 44.98 -103.44
N ALA A 569 -2.66 45.58 -103.54
CA ALA A 569 -2.40 46.93 -103.03
C ALA A 569 -1.84 47.95 -104.05
N ASP A 570 -1.85 47.66 -105.36
CA ASP A 570 -1.64 48.73 -106.36
C ASP A 570 -2.20 48.41 -107.77
N HIS A 571 -3.41 48.91 -108.07
CA HIS A 571 -3.64 49.92 -109.11
C HIS A 571 -5.11 50.39 -109.07
N SER A 572 -5.39 51.62 -109.54
CA SER A 572 -6.78 52.12 -109.69
C SER A 572 -7.05 52.65 -111.10
N LYS A 573 -8.36 52.80 -111.41
CA LYS A 573 -8.96 53.51 -112.56
C LYS A 573 -8.76 52.91 -113.96
N LEU A 574 -9.87 52.50 -114.58
CA LEU A 574 -10.47 53.32 -115.65
C LEU A 574 -12.01 53.15 -115.68
N ASN A 575 -12.70 54.09 -116.32
CA ASN A 575 -14.16 54.27 -116.35
C ASN A 575 -14.85 53.29 -117.35
N GLN A 576 -16.18 53.26 -117.62
CA GLN A 576 -17.13 54.37 -117.80
C GLN A 576 -18.61 53.93 -117.95
N SER A 577 -19.55 54.80 -117.51
CA SER A 577 -21.04 54.77 -117.67
C SER A 577 -21.79 53.54 -117.12
N ILE A 578 -22.84 53.60 -116.28
CA ILE A 578 -23.87 54.61 -115.92
C ILE A 578 -25.05 54.72 -116.92
N GLU A 579 -26.25 54.50 -116.39
CA GLU A 579 -27.60 54.80 -116.90
C GLU A 579 -28.34 53.96 -117.96
N GLU A 580 -28.21 52.64 -117.91
CA GLU A 580 -29.39 51.75 -118.06
C GLU A 580 -29.70 51.07 -116.72
N ALA A 581 -30.14 51.88 -115.75
CA ALA A 581 -30.26 51.49 -114.35
C ALA A 581 -31.73 51.38 -113.88
N LYS A 582 -32.04 50.33 -113.11
CA LYS A 582 -32.63 50.38 -111.73
C LYS A 582 -33.52 49.18 -111.33
N SER A 583 -34.10 48.43 -112.27
CA SER A 583 -35.04 47.33 -111.93
C SER A 583 -34.37 46.01 -111.54
N GLU A 584 -33.27 45.64 -112.20
CA GLU A 584 -32.60 44.34 -112.02
C GLU A 584 -31.65 44.34 -110.82
N VAL A 585 -30.90 45.43 -110.63
CA VAL A 585 -29.87 45.59 -109.58
C VAL A 585 -30.44 45.38 -108.17
N LEU A 586 -31.68 45.78 -107.89
CA LEU A 586 -32.29 45.59 -106.57
C LEU A 586 -32.48 44.09 -106.25
N ARG A 587 -32.96 43.27 -107.20
CA ARG A 587 -33.12 41.82 -106.99
C ARG A 587 -31.78 41.10 -106.88
N ASP A 588 -30.78 41.57 -107.62
CA ASP A 588 -29.44 40.99 -107.58
C ASP A 588 -28.70 41.34 -106.28
N MET A 589 -28.89 42.57 -105.78
CA MET A 589 -28.36 43.03 -104.50
C MET A 589 -29.09 42.39 -103.30
N GLU A 590 -30.42 42.19 -103.35
CA GLU A 590 -31.13 41.41 -102.33
C GLU A 590 -30.69 39.95 -102.29
N ARG A 591 -30.42 39.33 -103.44
CA ARG A 591 -29.88 37.96 -103.51
C ARG A 591 -28.49 37.89 -102.89
N LYS A 592 -27.57 38.78 -103.31
CA LYS A 592 -26.21 38.86 -102.79
C LYS A 592 -26.17 39.22 -101.30
N LEU A 593 -27.04 40.11 -100.82
CA LEU A 593 -27.17 40.42 -99.38
C LEU A 593 -27.69 39.22 -98.58
N LYS A 594 -28.53 38.36 -99.19
CA LYS A 594 -29.01 37.12 -98.56
C LYS A 594 -27.94 36.02 -98.57
N GLU A 595 -27.19 35.90 -99.67
CA GLU A 595 -26.05 35.01 -99.82
C GLU A 595 -24.93 35.40 -98.84
N GLU A 596 -24.52 36.68 -98.77
CA GLU A 596 -23.58 37.18 -97.75
C GLU A 596 -24.10 36.97 -96.33
N ARG A 597 -25.39 37.20 -96.05
CA ARG A 597 -25.95 36.91 -94.72
C ARG A 597 -25.86 35.43 -94.38
N SER A 598 -26.13 34.53 -95.32
CA SER A 598 -25.94 33.09 -95.09
C SER A 598 -24.47 32.69 -94.94
N SER A 599 -23.56 33.22 -95.76
CA SER A 599 -22.12 32.95 -95.67
C SER A 599 -21.52 33.52 -94.38
N LYS A 600 -21.93 34.72 -93.97
CA LYS A 600 -21.58 35.33 -92.69
C LYS A 600 -22.11 34.49 -91.53
N GLN A 601 -23.38 34.08 -91.56
CA GLN A 601 -23.95 33.28 -90.48
C GLN A 601 -23.27 31.89 -90.38
N GLN A 602 -22.88 31.29 -91.50
CA GLN A 602 -22.05 30.08 -91.53
C GLN A 602 -20.64 30.32 -90.97
N LEU A 603 -20.00 31.42 -91.33
CA LEU A 603 -18.69 31.83 -90.78
C LEU A 603 -18.77 32.09 -89.27
N GLU A 604 -19.76 32.84 -88.79
CA GLU A 604 -19.98 33.09 -87.35
C GLU A 604 -20.25 31.78 -86.59
N SER A 605 -20.98 30.83 -87.19
CA SER A 605 -21.23 29.50 -86.60
C SER A 605 -19.95 28.66 -86.55
N ALA A 606 -19.15 28.67 -87.61
CA ALA A 606 -17.88 27.95 -87.69
C ALA A 606 -16.82 28.54 -86.74
N LEU A 607 -16.78 29.87 -86.60
CA LEU A 607 -15.87 30.58 -85.71
C LEU A 607 -16.21 30.30 -84.24
N MET A 608 -17.50 30.31 -83.88
CA MET A 608 -17.97 29.97 -82.52
C MET A 608 -17.70 28.49 -82.16
N GLU A 609 -17.78 27.57 -83.13
CA GLU A 609 -17.37 26.17 -82.92
C GLU A 609 -15.84 26.03 -82.82
N LEU A 610 -15.06 26.84 -83.55
CA LEU A 610 -13.59 26.91 -83.41
C LEU A 610 -13.17 27.47 -82.05
N GLU A 611 -13.81 28.53 -81.55
CA GLU A 611 -13.58 29.10 -80.22
C GLU A 611 -13.90 28.08 -79.12
N LYS A 612 -14.99 27.32 -79.29
CA LYS A 612 -15.35 26.20 -78.40
C LYS A 612 -14.31 25.08 -78.42
N GLN A 613 -13.79 24.71 -79.59
CA GLN A 613 -12.71 23.70 -79.71
C GLN A 613 -11.39 24.21 -79.13
N HIS A 614 -11.04 25.49 -79.33
CA HIS A 614 -9.86 26.11 -78.72
C HIS A 614 -9.99 26.21 -77.19
N SER A 615 -11.20 26.46 -76.67
CA SER A 615 -11.47 26.47 -75.21
C SER A 615 -11.30 25.10 -74.58
N VAL A 616 -11.75 24.03 -75.25
CA VAL A 616 -11.50 22.64 -74.84
C VAL A 616 -9.99 22.31 -74.89
N LEU A 617 -9.32 22.63 -76.00
CA LEU A 617 -7.87 22.38 -76.14
C LEU A 617 -7.01 23.18 -75.15
N ASP A 618 -7.41 24.39 -74.76
CA ASP A 618 -6.75 25.17 -73.70
C ASP A 618 -6.99 24.56 -72.31
N CYS A 619 -8.16 23.97 -72.05
CA CYS A 619 -8.43 23.18 -70.85
C CYS A 619 -7.57 21.91 -70.80
N ASP A 620 -7.57 21.12 -71.88
CA ASP A 620 -6.77 19.89 -72.01
C ASP A 620 -5.26 20.20 -71.88
N TYR A 621 -4.80 21.30 -72.48
CA TYR A 621 -3.41 21.76 -72.39
C TYR A 621 -3.03 22.17 -70.96
N LYS A 622 -3.92 22.86 -70.24
CA LYS A 622 -3.70 23.23 -68.82
C LYS A 622 -3.69 22.01 -67.91
N GLN A 623 -4.57 21.03 -68.15
CA GLN A 623 -4.56 19.77 -67.43
C GLN A 623 -3.25 19.00 -67.69
N ALA A 624 -2.84 18.86 -68.95
CA ALA A 624 -1.58 18.21 -69.32
C ALA A 624 -0.34 18.95 -68.75
N GLN A 625 -0.37 20.29 -68.66
CA GLN A 625 0.68 21.05 -67.95
C GLN A 625 0.70 20.77 -66.45
N HIS A 626 -0.46 20.58 -65.81
CA HIS A 626 -0.56 20.26 -64.40
C HIS A 626 -0.02 18.86 -64.11
N GLU A 627 -0.48 17.84 -64.86
CA GLU A 627 0.02 16.46 -64.78
C GLU A 627 1.54 16.40 -65.04
N LEU A 628 2.05 17.16 -66.02
CA LEU A 628 3.50 17.27 -66.28
C LEU A 628 4.25 17.90 -65.08
N HIS A 629 3.65 18.86 -64.36
CA HIS A 629 4.25 19.45 -63.17
C HIS A 629 4.24 18.46 -61.99
N GLU A 630 3.16 17.71 -61.78
CA GLU A 630 3.09 16.67 -60.76
C GLU A 630 4.09 15.55 -61.03
N LEU A 631 4.21 15.08 -62.27
CA LEU A 631 5.20 14.08 -62.67
C LEU A 631 6.64 14.58 -62.51
N ARG A 632 6.91 15.88 -62.73
CA ARG A 632 8.21 16.49 -62.42
C ARG A 632 8.48 16.54 -60.90
N SER A 633 7.46 16.84 -60.10
CA SER A 633 7.56 16.82 -58.63
C SER A 633 7.84 15.41 -58.09
N HIS A 634 7.11 14.40 -58.58
CA HIS A 634 7.37 12.99 -58.27
C HIS A 634 8.76 12.54 -58.72
N LYS A 635 9.22 12.97 -59.91
CA LYS A 635 10.60 12.69 -60.37
C LYS A 635 11.65 13.30 -59.45
N SER A 636 11.46 14.52 -58.92
CA SER A 636 12.41 15.14 -57.97
C SER A 636 12.51 14.29 -56.70
N LYS A 637 11.36 13.99 -56.07
CA LYS A 637 11.28 13.17 -54.86
C LYS A 637 11.91 11.79 -55.04
N LEU A 638 11.63 11.11 -56.15
CA LEU A 638 12.23 9.82 -56.48
C LEU A 638 13.74 9.92 -56.76
N SER A 639 14.23 11.06 -57.27
CA SER A 639 15.68 11.30 -57.40
C SER A 639 16.33 11.47 -56.03
N GLU A 640 15.77 12.33 -55.18
CA GLU A 640 16.23 12.56 -53.80
C GLU A 640 16.22 11.27 -52.97
N GLU A 641 15.21 10.41 -53.15
CA GLU A 641 15.11 9.10 -52.52
C GLU A 641 16.16 8.11 -53.06
N VAL A 642 16.42 8.10 -54.38
CA VAL A 642 17.50 7.29 -54.99
C VAL A 642 18.88 7.77 -54.54
N ASP A 643 19.10 9.08 -54.41
CA ASP A 643 20.36 9.66 -53.93
C ASP A 643 20.59 9.30 -52.45
N MET A 644 19.57 9.42 -51.59
CA MET A 644 19.64 8.94 -50.20
C MET A 644 19.85 7.43 -50.08
N LEU A 645 19.19 6.62 -50.91
CA LEU A 645 19.40 5.16 -50.93
C LEU A 645 20.80 4.80 -51.42
N THR A 646 21.37 5.57 -52.36
CA THR A 646 22.75 5.40 -52.83
C THR A 646 23.74 5.68 -51.70
N VAL A 647 23.59 6.79 -50.97
CA VAL A 647 24.42 7.11 -49.79
C VAL A 647 24.31 6.03 -48.72
N ARG A 648 23.11 5.49 -48.45
CA ARG A 648 22.94 4.35 -47.51
C ARG A 648 23.65 3.08 -47.98
N VAL A 649 23.63 2.78 -49.28
CA VAL A 649 24.34 1.63 -49.86
C VAL A 649 25.86 1.82 -49.79
N GLU A 650 26.37 3.03 -49.99
CA GLU A 650 27.79 3.35 -49.80
C GLU A 650 28.22 3.24 -48.33
N GLN A 651 27.44 3.80 -47.40
CA GLN A 651 27.66 3.67 -45.96
C GLN A 651 27.65 2.22 -45.50
N GLU A 652 26.68 1.40 -45.95
CA GLU A 652 26.60 -0.01 -45.56
C GLU A 652 27.70 -0.85 -46.24
N THR A 653 28.15 -0.47 -47.44
CA THR A 653 29.34 -1.05 -48.08
C THR A 653 30.61 -0.72 -47.29
N GLN A 654 30.75 0.52 -46.81
CA GLN A 654 31.87 0.92 -45.95
C GLN A 654 31.83 0.20 -44.60
N ARG A 655 30.65 0.09 -43.96
CA ARG A 655 30.46 -0.68 -42.72
C ARG A 655 30.81 -2.16 -42.92
N ARG A 656 30.36 -2.76 -44.02
CA ARG A 656 30.72 -4.14 -44.40
C ARG A 656 32.22 -4.32 -44.62
N ASN A 657 32.89 -3.35 -45.25
CA ASN A 657 34.34 -3.38 -45.47
C ASN A 657 35.13 -3.29 -44.16
N LEU A 658 34.68 -2.45 -43.21
CA LEU A 658 35.25 -2.37 -41.86
C LEU A 658 35.05 -3.69 -41.10
N SER A 659 33.83 -4.21 -41.02
CA SER A 659 33.55 -5.51 -40.39
C SER A 659 34.34 -6.66 -41.04
N GLN A 660 34.57 -6.61 -42.36
CA GLN A 660 35.40 -7.60 -43.07
C GLN A 660 36.90 -7.43 -42.79
N ALA A 661 37.38 -6.22 -42.50
CA ALA A 661 38.74 -5.98 -42.01
C ALA A 661 38.92 -6.50 -40.57
N ASP A 662 37.96 -6.24 -39.68
CA ASP A 662 37.99 -6.74 -38.30
C ASP A 662 37.92 -8.27 -38.24
N LEU A 663 37.03 -8.89 -39.02
CA LEU A 663 36.93 -10.36 -39.12
C LEU A 663 38.20 -10.98 -39.75
N LYS A 664 38.98 -10.19 -40.52
CA LYS A 664 40.31 -10.60 -41.01
C LYS A 664 41.39 -10.43 -39.93
N ALA A 665 41.36 -9.35 -39.15
CA ALA A 665 42.25 -9.13 -38.02
C ALA A 665 42.05 -10.20 -36.93
N GLN A 666 40.81 -10.46 -36.52
CA GLN A 666 40.44 -11.54 -35.59
C GLN A 666 40.85 -12.92 -36.13
N ARG A 667 40.73 -13.18 -37.45
CA ARG A 667 41.25 -14.42 -38.04
C ARG A 667 42.78 -14.53 -37.94
N GLN A 668 43.51 -13.42 -38.13
CA GLN A 668 44.95 -13.40 -37.90
C GLN A 668 45.28 -13.63 -36.42
N GLU A 669 44.58 -12.95 -35.51
CA GLU A 669 44.74 -13.11 -34.06
C GLU A 669 44.51 -14.56 -33.63
N VAL A 670 43.43 -15.20 -34.09
CA VAL A 670 43.14 -16.62 -33.88
C VAL A 670 44.23 -17.53 -34.46
N THR A 671 44.87 -17.18 -35.58
CA THR A 671 46.04 -17.95 -36.07
C THR A 671 47.29 -17.77 -35.20
N THR A 672 47.56 -16.58 -34.67
CA THR A 672 48.62 -16.39 -33.66
C THR A 672 48.31 -17.13 -32.36
N LEU A 673 47.05 -17.08 -31.86
CA LEU A 673 46.63 -17.82 -30.67
C LEU A 673 46.70 -19.34 -30.86
N ARG A 674 46.39 -19.88 -32.05
CA ARG A 674 46.63 -21.29 -32.38
C ARG A 674 48.12 -21.62 -32.49
N SER A 675 48.97 -20.66 -32.87
CA SER A 675 50.43 -20.86 -32.89
C SER A 675 51.04 -20.85 -31.49
N SER A 676 50.58 -19.97 -30.59
CA SER A 676 50.99 -19.96 -29.19
C SER A 676 50.37 -21.12 -28.41
N GLU A 677 49.14 -21.55 -28.69
CA GLU A 677 48.57 -22.80 -28.19
C GLU A 677 49.43 -24.02 -28.61
N LYS A 678 49.95 -24.02 -29.84
CA LYS A 678 50.86 -25.07 -30.31
C LYS A 678 52.23 -25.01 -29.60
N GLN A 679 52.77 -23.82 -29.36
CA GLN A 679 53.98 -23.65 -28.53
C GLN A 679 53.74 -24.10 -27.09
N LEU A 680 52.66 -23.66 -26.44
CA LEU A 680 52.26 -24.07 -25.09
C LEU A 680 52.00 -25.58 -25.00
N LYS A 681 51.49 -26.22 -26.05
CA LYS A 681 51.40 -27.70 -26.13
C LYS A 681 52.76 -28.37 -26.29
N GLN A 682 53.72 -27.76 -26.98
CA GLN A 682 55.10 -28.24 -27.04
C GLN A 682 55.85 -28.04 -25.71
N GLU A 683 55.66 -26.89 -25.05
CA GLU A 683 56.19 -26.62 -23.71
C GLU A 683 55.53 -27.52 -22.65
N LEU A 684 54.22 -27.76 -22.72
CA LEU A 684 53.53 -28.72 -21.85
C LEU A 684 54.05 -30.14 -22.05
N ASN A 685 54.29 -30.57 -23.29
CA ASN A 685 54.92 -31.86 -23.58
C ASN A 685 56.36 -31.90 -23.06
N HIS A 686 57.15 -30.83 -23.22
CA HIS A 686 58.50 -30.74 -22.67
C HIS A 686 58.51 -30.74 -21.14
N LEU A 687 57.52 -30.10 -20.49
CA LEU A 687 57.31 -30.13 -19.05
C LEU A 687 56.79 -31.48 -18.57
N LEU A 688 56.06 -32.25 -19.39
CA LEU A 688 55.69 -33.64 -19.13
C LEU A 688 56.89 -34.59 -19.28
N GLU A 689 57.78 -34.37 -20.25
CA GLU A 689 59.05 -35.09 -20.36
C GLU A 689 60.00 -34.74 -19.21
N LEU A 690 60.09 -33.47 -18.83
CA LEU A 690 60.84 -33.00 -17.67
C LEU A 690 60.25 -33.57 -16.38
N ARG A 691 58.93 -33.60 -16.24
CA ARG A 691 58.22 -34.29 -15.15
C ARG A 691 58.56 -35.77 -15.13
N LEU A 692 58.51 -36.49 -16.25
CA LEU A 692 58.87 -37.91 -16.34
C LEU A 692 60.35 -38.13 -16.00
N SER A 693 61.24 -37.22 -16.41
CA SER A 693 62.66 -37.25 -16.05
C SER A 693 62.89 -36.97 -14.56
N LEU A 694 62.13 -36.04 -13.97
CA LEU A 694 62.15 -35.73 -12.54
C LEU A 694 61.53 -36.87 -11.73
N GLU A 695 60.44 -37.48 -12.18
CA GLU A 695 59.84 -38.69 -11.61
C GLU A 695 60.80 -39.88 -11.69
N LYS A 696 61.57 -40.03 -12.78
CA LYS A 696 62.62 -41.05 -12.90
C LYS A 696 63.76 -40.81 -11.90
N LYS A 697 64.23 -39.57 -11.73
CA LYS A 697 65.18 -39.19 -10.66
C LYS A 697 64.57 -39.38 -9.26
N ASN A 698 63.29 -39.08 -9.07
CA ASN A 698 62.55 -39.31 -7.82
C ASN A 698 62.39 -40.82 -7.55
N GLN A 699 62.21 -41.65 -8.58
CA GLN A 699 62.24 -43.11 -8.49
C GLN A 699 63.64 -43.64 -8.16
N GLU A 700 64.73 -43.00 -8.59
CA GLU A 700 66.10 -43.36 -8.18
C GLU A 700 66.43 -42.95 -6.74
N LEU A 701 65.98 -41.77 -6.30
CA LEU A 701 66.01 -41.37 -4.89
C LEU A 701 65.15 -42.29 -4.03
N ARG A 702 63.93 -42.63 -4.48
CA ARG A 702 63.08 -43.64 -3.85
C ARG A 702 63.71 -45.03 -3.89
N LYS A 703 64.49 -45.41 -4.91
CA LYS A 703 65.29 -46.67 -4.91
C LYS A 703 66.38 -46.63 -3.85
N ARG A 704 67.07 -45.50 -3.63
CA ARG A 704 68.04 -45.36 -2.52
C ARG A 704 67.37 -45.53 -1.14
N VAL A 705 66.24 -44.85 -0.90
CA VAL A 705 65.44 -45.02 0.33
C VAL A 705 64.90 -46.45 0.45
N LYS A 706 64.38 -47.03 -0.63
CA LYS A 706 63.82 -48.38 -0.69
C LYS A 706 64.89 -49.47 -0.53
N ASN A 707 66.15 -49.21 -0.88
CA ASN A 707 67.27 -50.11 -0.60
C ASN A 707 67.58 -50.22 0.91
N ILE A 708 67.42 -49.12 1.67
CA ILE A 708 67.51 -49.15 3.14
C ILE A 708 66.34 -49.97 3.71
N CYS A 709 65.10 -49.71 3.25
CA CYS A 709 63.95 -50.52 3.65
C CYS A 709 63.99 -51.98 3.17
N LEU A 710 64.72 -52.29 2.09
CA LEU A 710 64.82 -53.66 1.54
C LEU A 710 65.54 -54.63 2.48
N CYS A 711 66.33 -54.13 3.44
CA CYS A 711 66.95 -54.96 4.46
C CYS A 711 65.91 -55.51 5.45
N LEU A 712 64.86 -54.72 5.76
CA LEU A 712 63.73 -55.14 6.58
C LEU A 712 62.67 -55.90 5.75
N GLN A 713 62.41 -55.47 4.51
CA GLN A 713 61.39 -56.06 3.64
C GLN A 713 61.78 -57.42 2.99
N LYS A 714 62.84 -58.09 3.47
CA LYS A 714 63.16 -59.47 3.08
C LYS A 714 62.35 -60.52 3.86
N LEU A 715 61.98 -60.26 5.11
CA LEU A 715 61.21 -61.21 5.94
C LEU A 715 59.74 -61.30 5.49
N TYR A 716 59.06 -60.15 5.31
CA TYR A 716 57.64 -60.11 4.96
C TYR A 716 57.28 -60.64 3.56
N LYS A 717 58.26 -60.88 2.67
CA LYS A 717 57.98 -61.30 1.29
C LYS A 717 57.57 -62.77 1.14
N THR A 718 57.93 -63.64 2.08
CA THR A 718 57.54 -65.06 2.02
C THR A 718 56.04 -65.22 2.24
N GLN A 719 55.50 -64.55 3.26
CA GLN A 719 54.11 -64.60 3.69
C GLN A 719 53.13 -63.94 2.69
N ILE A 720 53.62 -62.99 1.89
CA ILE A 720 52.85 -62.32 0.82
C ILE A 720 52.59 -63.25 -0.38
N ARG A 721 53.36 -64.34 -0.56
CA ARG A 721 53.12 -65.30 -1.66
C ARG A 721 51.88 -66.17 -1.40
N GLU A 722 51.78 -66.71 -0.19
CA GLU A 722 50.65 -67.54 0.24
C GLU A 722 49.32 -66.77 0.16
N LEU A 723 49.32 -65.53 0.68
CA LEU A 723 48.20 -64.59 0.54
C LEU A 723 47.85 -64.21 -0.91
N LYS A 724 48.77 -64.38 -1.85
CA LYS A 724 48.55 -64.02 -3.27
C LYS A 724 47.84 -65.13 -4.03
N GLU A 725 48.17 -66.39 -3.74
CA GLU A 725 47.45 -67.56 -4.26
C GLU A 725 46.03 -67.61 -3.70
N GLU A 726 45.86 -67.33 -2.39
CA GLU A 726 44.54 -67.17 -1.75
C GLU A 726 43.72 -66.00 -2.36
N CYS A 727 44.39 -64.90 -2.74
CA CYS A 727 43.74 -63.79 -3.43
C CYS A 727 43.32 -64.12 -4.86
N GLU A 728 44.09 -64.91 -5.62
CA GLU A 728 43.73 -65.28 -7.00
C GLU A 728 42.59 -66.30 -7.04
N GLU A 729 42.49 -67.19 -6.05
CA GLU A 729 41.33 -68.06 -5.86
C GLU A 729 40.09 -67.27 -5.41
N LYS A 730 40.25 -66.33 -4.45
CA LYS A 730 39.20 -65.35 -4.10
C LYS A 730 38.79 -64.49 -5.28
N MET A 731 39.67 -64.15 -6.22
CA MET A 731 39.32 -63.34 -7.39
C MET A 731 38.46 -64.10 -8.40
N LYS A 732 38.65 -65.43 -8.54
CA LYS A 732 37.72 -66.29 -9.30
C LYS A 732 36.36 -66.41 -8.62
N LEU A 733 36.33 -66.58 -7.30
CA LEU A 733 35.09 -66.53 -6.54
C LEU A 733 34.41 -65.15 -6.65
N TYR A 734 35.19 -64.07 -6.70
CA TYR A 734 34.68 -62.72 -6.92
C TYR A 734 34.11 -62.54 -8.32
N GLN A 735 34.75 -63.07 -9.37
CA GLN A 735 34.19 -63.05 -10.73
C GLN A 735 32.90 -63.88 -10.85
N GLY A 736 32.84 -65.06 -10.22
CA GLY A 736 31.61 -65.86 -10.17
C GLY A 736 30.50 -65.20 -9.34
N ALA A 737 30.86 -64.50 -8.26
CA ALA A 737 29.94 -63.67 -7.49
C ALA A 737 29.55 -62.40 -8.26
N GLN A 738 30.41 -61.86 -9.11
CA GLN A 738 30.17 -60.66 -9.91
C GLN A 738 29.26 -60.96 -11.10
N GLN A 739 29.39 -62.11 -11.76
CA GLN A 739 28.37 -62.59 -12.70
C GLN A 739 27.04 -62.85 -11.99
N ARG A 740 27.04 -63.41 -10.78
CA ARG A 740 25.80 -63.53 -9.98
C ARG A 740 25.23 -62.19 -9.53
N VAL A 741 26.08 -61.19 -9.31
CA VAL A 741 25.63 -59.81 -9.08
C VAL A 741 25.09 -59.21 -10.36
N GLU A 742 25.64 -59.49 -11.54
CA GLU A 742 25.06 -59.07 -12.83
C GLU A 742 23.73 -59.77 -13.10
N GLU A 743 23.60 -61.08 -12.90
CA GLU A 743 22.32 -61.83 -12.96
C GLU A 743 21.30 -61.25 -11.97
N LEU A 744 21.69 -61.04 -10.71
CA LEU A 744 20.85 -60.40 -9.70
C LEU A 744 20.63 -58.91 -9.97
N GLN A 745 21.45 -58.24 -10.78
CA GLN A 745 21.26 -56.84 -11.18
C GLN A 745 20.35 -56.73 -12.39
N GLU A 746 20.37 -57.68 -13.32
CA GLU A 746 19.36 -57.81 -14.38
C GLU A 746 18.00 -58.24 -13.79
N GLU A 747 17.97 -59.15 -12.80
CA GLU A 747 16.76 -59.39 -12.01
C GLU A 747 16.36 -58.15 -11.20
N ARG A 748 17.30 -57.44 -10.55
CA ARG A 748 17.03 -56.17 -9.85
C ARG A 748 16.54 -55.11 -10.81
N ASP A 749 16.99 -55.04 -12.05
CA ASP A 749 16.65 -53.97 -13.01
C ASP A 749 15.42 -54.32 -13.84
N SER A 750 15.11 -55.61 -13.99
CA SER A 750 13.77 -56.09 -14.38
C SER A 750 12.75 -55.85 -13.27
N LEU A 751 13.11 -56.13 -12.00
CA LEU A 751 12.27 -55.83 -10.84
C LEU A 751 12.21 -54.33 -10.56
N ALA A 752 13.25 -53.56 -10.84
CA ALA A 752 13.26 -52.11 -10.70
C ALA A 752 12.52 -51.46 -11.87
N GLY A 753 12.58 -51.99 -13.09
CA GLY A 753 11.70 -51.58 -14.19
C GLY A 753 10.23 -51.92 -13.90
N GLN A 754 9.95 -53.08 -13.30
CA GLN A 754 8.59 -53.42 -12.83
C GLN A 754 8.17 -52.56 -11.62
N LEU A 755 9.09 -52.22 -10.72
CA LEU A 755 8.89 -51.35 -9.57
C LEU A 755 8.84 -49.87 -9.98
N GLU A 756 9.43 -49.48 -11.10
CA GLU A 756 9.43 -48.13 -11.68
C GLU A 756 8.22 -47.93 -12.57
N VAL A 757 7.75 -48.95 -13.28
CA VAL A 757 6.38 -48.98 -13.85
C VAL A 757 5.34 -49.02 -12.72
N SER A 758 5.62 -49.70 -11.61
CA SER A 758 4.73 -49.70 -10.44
C SER A 758 4.85 -48.43 -9.59
N LEU A 759 5.99 -47.74 -9.57
CA LEU A 759 6.22 -46.45 -8.91
C LEU A 759 5.67 -45.36 -9.79
N THR A 760 6.06 -45.19 -11.06
CA THR A 760 5.39 -44.22 -11.96
C THR A 760 3.87 -44.45 -12.05
N LYS A 761 3.38 -45.71 -11.95
CA LYS A 761 1.96 -45.96 -11.71
C LYS A 761 1.52 -45.48 -10.33
N ALA A 762 2.12 -45.92 -9.23
CA ALA A 762 1.75 -45.52 -7.87
C ALA A 762 1.96 -44.02 -7.58
N ASP A 763 2.81 -43.33 -8.32
CA ASP A 763 3.14 -41.89 -8.33
C ASP A 763 2.16 -41.15 -9.23
N SER A 764 1.70 -41.74 -10.33
CA SER A 764 0.51 -41.25 -11.05
C SER A 764 -0.76 -41.46 -10.23
N GLU A 765 -0.82 -42.51 -9.41
CA GLU A 765 -1.93 -42.83 -8.50
C GLU A 765 -1.78 -42.13 -7.14
N GLN A 766 -0.59 -41.62 -6.79
CA GLN A 766 -0.28 -40.79 -5.62
C GLN A 766 -0.31 -39.31 -6.01
N LEU A 767 -0.10 -38.94 -7.27
CA LEU A 767 -0.42 -37.62 -7.81
C LEU A 767 -1.91 -37.52 -8.09
N ALA A 768 -2.56 -38.58 -8.61
CA ALA A 768 -4.03 -38.63 -8.67
C ALA A 768 -4.64 -38.69 -7.28
N ARG A 769 -4.07 -39.44 -6.31
CA ARG A 769 -4.48 -39.31 -4.91
C ARG A 769 -4.14 -37.95 -4.34
N SER A 770 -2.96 -37.37 -4.55
CA SER A 770 -2.61 -36.05 -3.99
C SER A 770 -3.47 -34.94 -4.58
N ILE A 771 -3.82 -34.98 -5.87
CA ILE A 771 -4.78 -34.05 -6.49
C ILE A 771 -6.19 -34.34 -5.97
N ALA A 772 -6.57 -35.60 -5.80
CA ALA A 772 -7.88 -35.95 -5.21
C ALA A 772 -7.94 -35.72 -3.69
N GLU A 773 -6.82 -35.69 -2.97
CA GLU A 773 -6.65 -35.45 -1.53
C GLU A 773 -6.41 -33.98 -1.26
N GLU A 774 -5.89 -33.21 -2.22
CA GLU A 774 -5.87 -31.74 -2.22
C GLU A 774 -7.24 -31.22 -2.60
N GLN A 775 -7.88 -31.73 -3.66
CA GLN A 775 -9.28 -31.43 -3.97
C GLN A 775 -10.23 -31.94 -2.88
N TYR A 776 -9.99 -33.12 -2.28
CA TYR A 776 -10.77 -33.55 -1.12
C TYR A 776 -10.37 -32.78 0.13
N SER A 777 -9.13 -32.32 0.32
CA SER A 777 -8.77 -31.45 1.46
C SER A 777 -9.35 -30.06 1.29
N ASP A 778 -9.51 -29.55 0.07
CA ASP A 778 -10.14 -28.26 -0.22
C ASP A 778 -11.67 -28.37 -0.22
N LEU A 779 -12.24 -29.48 -0.69
CA LEU A 779 -13.66 -29.80 -0.50
C LEU A 779 -13.98 -30.21 0.94
N GLU A 780 -13.01 -30.71 1.72
CA GLU A 780 -13.16 -31.01 3.16
C GLU A 780 -12.88 -29.76 3.99
N LYS A 781 -12.02 -28.82 3.55
CA LYS A 781 -11.93 -27.45 4.09
C LYS A 781 -13.18 -26.66 3.76
N GLU A 782 -13.69 -26.74 2.53
CA GLU A 782 -14.95 -26.10 2.15
C GLU A 782 -16.11 -26.77 2.89
N LYS A 783 -16.17 -28.10 2.98
CA LYS A 783 -17.14 -28.82 3.81
C LYS A 783 -16.96 -28.53 5.29
N ILE A 784 -15.77 -28.32 5.82
CA ILE A 784 -15.55 -27.91 7.22
C ILE A 784 -15.95 -26.45 7.41
N MET A 785 -15.67 -25.54 6.47
CA MET A 785 -16.13 -24.15 6.50
C MET A 785 -17.65 -24.07 6.33
N LYS A 786 -18.25 -24.88 5.46
CA LYS A 786 -19.70 -24.98 5.27
C LYS A 786 -20.35 -25.72 6.43
N GLU A 787 -19.73 -26.72 7.03
CA GLU A 787 -20.16 -27.34 8.28
C GLU A 787 -19.95 -26.41 9.47
N LEU A 788 -18.99 -25.48 9.46
CA LEU A 788 -18.81 -24.47 10.50
C LEU A 788 -19.79 -23.31 10.29
N GLU A 789 -20.02 -22.85 9.06
CA GLU A 789 -21.10 -21.92 8.70
C GLU A 789 -22.47 -22.52 9.00
N ILE A 790 -22.69 -23.82 8.77
CA ILE A 790 -23.94 -24.53 9.10
C ILE A 790 -23.99 -24.85 10.59
N LYS A 791 -22.90 -25.22 11.28
CA LYS A 791 -22.89 -25.40 12.74
C LYS A 791 -23.10 -24.08 13.46
N ASP A 792 -22.57 -22.98 12.94
CA ASP A 792 -22.74 -21.61 13.44
C ASP A 792 -24.10 -21.03 13.05
N MET A 793 -24.61 -21.26 11.84
CA MET A 793 -25.99 -20.93 11.47
C MET A 793 -26.97 -21.75 12.32
N MET A 794 -26.73 -23.04 12.54
CA MET A 794 -27.53 -23.88 13.44
C MET A 794 -27.24 -23.60 14.92
N ALA A 795 -26.10 -23.00 15.29
CA ALA A 795 -25.86 -22.53 16.66
C ALA A 795 -26.59 -21.22 16.87
N ARG A 796 -26.56 -20.29 15.92
CA ARG A 796 -27.37 -19.07 15.88
C ARG A 796 -28.86 -19.39 15.79
N HIS A 797 -29.30 -20.38 15.02
CA HIS A 797 -30.71 -20.82 15.02
C HIS A 797 -31.09 -21.64 16.26
N ARG A 798 -30.18 -22.42 16.88
CA ARG A 798 -30.47 -23.05 18.19
C ARG A 798 -30.39 -22.06 19.34
N GLN A 799 -29.59 -21.00 19.23
CA GLN A 799 -29.54 -19.89 20.18
C GLN A 799 -30.78 -19.03 19.97
N GLU A 800 -31.15 -18.65 18.76
CA GLU A 800 -32.43 -18.00 18.46
C GLU A 800 -33.64 -18.85 18.85
N LEU A 801 -33.60 -20.18 18.68
CA LEU A 801 -34.68 -21.06 19.13
C LEU A 801 -34.66 -21.18 20.66
N SER A 802 -33.50 -21.29 21.31
CA SER A 802 -33.40 -21.25 22.77
C SER A 802 -33.77 -19.87 23.33
N ASP A 803 -33.54 -18.78 22.60
CA ASP A 803 -33.85 -17.41 22.99
C ASP A 803 -35.32 -17.14 22.71
N LYS A 804 -35.90 -17.71 21.65
CA LYS A 804 -37.35 -17.72 21.40
C LYS A 804 -38.06 -18.65 22.37
N ASP A 805 -37.46 -19.75 22.82
CA ASP A 805 -37.99 -20.64 23.87
C ASP A 805 -37.74 -20.07 25.28
N ASN A 806 -36.70 -19.26 25.49
CA ASN A 806 -36.50 -18.44 26.69
C ASN A 806 -37.38 -17.17 26.67
N THR A 807 -37.80 -16.70 25.50
CA THR A 807 -38.77 -15.61 25.30
C THR A 807 -40.19 -16.15 25.18
N ILE A 808 -40.41 -17.46 24.98
CA ILE A 808 -41.68 -18.19 25.19
C ILE A 808 -41.71 -18.73 26.62
N GLY A 809 -40.54 -18.88 27.25
CA GLY A 809 -40.31 -18.80 28.69
C GLY A 809 -40.77 -17.42 29.16
N SER A 810 -39.95 -16.39 29.17
CA SER A 810 -40.33 -15.00 29.52
C SER A 810 -41.46 -14.34 28.66
N LEU A 811 -42.19 -15.10 27.82
CA LEU A 811 -43.58 -14.81 27.42
C LEU A 811 -44.53 -15.85 28.02
N GLU A 812 -44.76 -17.09 27.60
CA GLU A 812 -45.78 -17.94 28.26
C GLU A 812 -45.57 -18.19 29.76
N GLU A 813 -44.33 -17.98 30.22
CA GLU A 813 -43.82 -17.67 31.56
C GLU A 813 -43.36 -16.16 31.71
N SER A 814 -44.25 -15.16 31.53
CA SER A 814 -44.35 -13.74 32.05
C SER A 814 -45.53 -13.14 33.07
N ASN A 815 -46.75 -13.60 33.63
CA ASN A 815 -48.33 -13.58 33.48
C ASN A 815 -49.01 -13.98 34.78
N ARG A 816 -48.67 -15.12 35.38
CA ARG A 816 -49.45 -15.72 36.47
C ARG A 816 -49.39 -14.85 37.76
N THR A 817 -49.12 -13.54 37.61
CA THR A 817 -49.14 -12.32 38.44
C THR A 817 -49.36 -11.05 37.56
N LEU A 818 -50.02 -11.13 36.40
CA LEU A 818 -51.32 -10.63 35.92
C LEU A 818 -52.50 -11.51 36.33
N THR A 819 -52.50 -12.82 36.04
CA THR A 819 -53.56 -13.71 36.50
C THR A 819 -53.63 -13.75 38.03
N VAL A 820 -52.51 -13.49 38.74
CA VAL A 820 -52.52 -13.16 40.18
C VAL A 820 -52.60 -11.65 40.46
N ASP A 821 -52.03 -10.74 39.66
CA ASP A 821 -52.07 -9.31 40.01
C ASP A 821 -53.37 -8.59 39.61
N VAL A 822 -54.10 -9.04 38.60
CA VAL A 822 -55.52 -8.70 38.38
C VAL A 822 -56.38 -9.24 39.50
N ALA A 823 -56.10 -10.47 39.99
CA ALA A 823 -56.79 -10.98 41.17
C ALA A 823 -56.48 -10.11 42.41
N LYS A 824 -55.28 -9.52 42.48
CA LYS A 824 -54.85 -8.62 43.55
C LYS A 824 -55.42 -7.20 43.42
N LEU A 825 -55.38 -6.62 42.22
CA LEU A 825 -56.02 -5.36 41.85
C LEU A 825 -57.55 -5.45 41.99
N ALA A 826 -58.15 -6.63 41.82
CA ALA A 826 -59.54 -6.89 42.16
C ALA A 826 -59.77 -6.81 43.68
N SER A 827 -58.92 -7.42 44.51
CA SER A 827 -59.03 -7.28 45.97
C SER A 827 -58.73 -5.85 46.46
N GLU A 828 -57.75 -5.15 45.89
CA GLU A 828 -57.40 -3.77 46.23
C GLU A 828 -58.51 -2.80 45.80
N LYS A 829 -59.17 -3.04 44.66
CA LYS A 829 -60.38 -2.33 44.23
C LYS A 829 -61.54 -2.55 45.19
N GLU A 830 -61.70 -3.74 45.75
CA GLU A 830 -62.74 -4.03 46.75
C GLU A 830 -62.42 -3.34 48.09
N GLU A 831 -61.16 -3.36 48.52
CA GLU A 831 -60.68 -2.70 49.72
C GLU A 831 -60.78 -1.16 49.64
N LEU A 832 -60.41 -0.56 48.49
CA LEU A 832 -60.60 0.87 48.21
C LEU A 832 -62.08 1.27 48.14
N ASN A 833 -62.97 0.42 47.62
CA ASN A 833 -64.41 0.68 47.67
C ASN A 833 -64.94 0.70 49.11
N ASN A 834 -64.42 -0.18 49.98
CA ASN A 834 -64.77 -0.18 51.40
C ASN A 834 -64.25 1.09 52.11
N GLN A 835 -63.00 1.51 51.85
CA GLN A 835 -62.45 2.76 52.38
C GLN A 835 -63.22 4.00 51.88
N LEU A 836 -63.62 4.04 50.61
CA LEU A 836 -64.44 5.12 50.05
C LEU A 836 -65.80 5.22 50.76
N LYS A 837 -66.44 4.08 51.02
CA LYS A 837 -67.72 3.97 51.73
C LYS A 837 -67.61 4.40 53.20
N GLU A 838 -66.48 4.11 53.84
CA GLU A 838 -66.20 4.54 55.21
C GLU A 838 -65.91 6.06 55.29
N LEU A 839 -65.13 6.62 54.36
CA LEU A 839 -64.93 8.07 54.21
C LEU A 839 -66.25 8.81 53.92
N GLN A 840 -67.15 8.22 53.12
CA GLN A 840 -68.49 8.78 52.91
C GLN A 840 -69.32 8.81 54.19
N GLN A 841 -69.24 7.78 55.06
CA GLN A 841 -69.87 7.82 56.38
C GLN A 841 -69.23 8.86 57.30
N GLN A 842 -67.91 9.01 57.29
CA GLN A 842 -67.23 10.03 58.09
C GLN A 842 -67.64 11.44 57.65
N LEU A 843 -67.71 11.71 56.33
CA LEU A 843 -68.18 12.98 55.79
C LEU A 843 -69.64 13.28 56.15
N GLN A 844 -70.48 12.24 56.24
CA GLN A 844 -71.88 12.38 56.67
C GLN A 844 -71.98 12.75 58.16
N ARG A 845 -71.22 12.07 59.04
CA ARG A 845 -71.14 12.41 60.47
C ARG A 845 -70.62 13.82 60.69
N MET A 846 -69.55 14.21 60.00
CA MET A 846 -68.99 15.58 60.07
C MET A 846 -70.02 16.66 59.70
N LYS A 847 -70.97 16.39 58.78
CA LYS A 847 -72.07 17.32 58.42
C LYS A 847 -73.23 17.34 59.42
N GLU A 848 -73.35 16.32 60.24
CA GLU A 848 -74.33 16.23 61.33
C GLU A 848 -73.75 16.91 62.59
N GLU A 849 -72.47 16.64 62.89
CA GLU A 849 -71.66 17.36 63.89
C GLU A 849 -71.56 18.86 63.57
N GLU A 850 -71.36 19.28 62.31
CA GLU A 850 -71.36 20.69 61.90
C GLU A 850 -72.70 21.39 62.24
N LYS A 851 -73.83 20.69 62.11
CA LYS A 851 -75.15 21.22 62.47
C LYS A 851 -75.34 21.31 63.99
N GLU A 852 -74.89 20.32 64.74
CA GLU A 852 -74.90 20.39 66.22
C GLU A 852 -73.97 21.49 66.73
N VAL A 853 -72.78 21.65 66.16
CA VAL A 853 -71.84 22.75 66.48
C VAL A 853 -72.43 24.10 66.10
N GLY A 854 -73.17 24.21 64.98
CA GLY A 854 -73.91 25.41 64.62
C GLY A 854 -75.01 25.77 65.63
N ALA A 855 -75.78 24.78 66.09
CA ALA A 855 -76.80 24.97 67.13
C ALA A 855 -76.17 25.31 68.50
N MET A 856 -75.08 24.64 68.88
CA MET A 856 -74.32 24.95 70.09
C MET A 856 -73.73 26.34 70.03
N LYS A 857 -73.15 26.78 68.91
CA LYS A 857 -72.60 28.13 68.74
C LYS A 857 -73.66 29.21 69.01
N LEU A 858 -74.87 29.06 68.47
CA LEU A 858 -75.97 30.00 68.70
C LEU A 858 -76.40 30.07 70.18
N ASN A 859 -76.24 28.97 70.92
CA ASN A 859 -76.51 28.91 72.36
C ASN A 859 -75.35 29.48 73.18
N PHE A 860 -74.11 29.15 72.81
CA PHE A 860 -72.89 29.68 73.42
C PHE A 860 -72.70 31.17 73.18
N GLU A 861 -73.16 31.77 72.08
CA GLU A 861 -73.12 33.23 71.89
C GLU A 861 -74.01 33.96 72.92
N ARG A 862 -75.17 33.38 73.30
CA ARG A 862 -75.99 33.88 74.42
C ARG A 862 -75.25 33.72 75.75
N GLN A 863 -74.61 32.56 75.94
CA GLN A 863 -73.90 32.21 77.17
C GLN A 863 -72.56 32.97 77.34
N LEU A 864 -71.93 33.40 76.24
CA LEU A 864 -70.69 34.18 76.23
C LEU A 864 -70.95 35.66 76.56
N ASN A 865 -72.15 36.18 76.26
CA ASN A 865 -72.57 37.50 76.76
C ASN A 865 -72.77 37.50 78.28
N SER A 866 -73.34 36.44 78.88
CA SER A 866 -73.40 36.34 80.35
C SER A 866 -72.02 36.06 80.96
N GLU A 867 -71.22 35.16 80.37
CA GLU A 867 -69.86 34.87 80.85
C GLU A 867 -68.88 36.05 80.73
N ARG A 868 -68.99 36.91 79.71
CA ARG A 868 -68.18 38.16 79.64
C ARG A 868 -68.39 39.04 80.88
N THR A 869 -69.61 39.06 81.40
CA THR A 869 -69.99 39.81 82.61
C THR A 869 -69.37 39.21 83.88
N LEU A 870 -69.06 37.90 83.86
CA LEU A 870 -68.52 37.16 85.01
C LEU A 870 -66.99 36.99 84.97
N LYS A 871 -66.38 36.73 83.81
CA LYS A 871 -64.95 36.44 83.70
C LYS A 871 -64.02 37.63 83.97
N ILE A 872 -64.53 38.86 83.86
CA ILE A 872 -63.87 40.07 84.39
C ILE A 872 -63.55 39.93 85.89
N GLN A 873 -64.35 39.17 86.64
CA GLN A 873 -64.20 38.97 88.09
C GLN A 873 -63.24 37.82 88.45
N ALA A 874 -62.97 36.90 87.52
CA ALA A 874 -62.36 35.59 87.81
C ALA A 874 -60.87 35.45 87.45
N VAL A 875 -60.33 36.26 86.53
CA VAL A 875 -58.94 36.16 86.03
C VAL A 875 -57.87 36.36 87.13
N ASN A 876 -58.23 36.99 88.24
CA ASN A 876 -57.35 37.38 89.35
C ASN A 876 -56.76 36.22 90.21
N LYS A 877 -56.86 34.92 89.84
CA LYS A 877 -56.78 33.84 90.85
C LYS A 877 -56.08 32.49 90.58
N LEU A 878 -55.54 32.15 89.40
CA LEU A 878 -54.98 30.78 89.17
C LEU A 878 -53.69 30.74 88.32
N ALA A 879 -52.57 30.24 88.90
CA ALA A 879 -51.25 30.14 88.24
C ALA A 879 -50.21 29.13 88.86
N GLU A 880 -50.49 27.81 89.00
CA GLU A 880 -49.63 26.83 89.77
C GLU A 880 -49.57 25.30 89.26
N ILE A 881 -48.36 24.59 89.15
CA ILE A 881 -47.98 23.07 89.39
C ILE A 881 -47.69 21.90 88.24
N MET A 882 -46.80 20.77 88.36
CA MET A 882 -46.15 19.72 87.30
C MET A 882 -45.45 18.23 87.62
N ASN A 883 -44.96 17.26 86.67
CA ASN A 883 -43.84 16.07 86.61
C ASN A 883 -44.10 14.42 86.36
N ARG A 884 -43.32 13.22 86.06
CA ARG A 884 -42.06 12.44 85.39
C ARG A 884 -41.99 10.76 85.55
N LYS A 885 -41.14 9.65 85.14
CA LYS A 885 -40.22 8.94 84.04
C LYS A 885 -39.50 7.42 84.28
N ASP A 886 -38.97 6.52 83.28
CA ASP A 886 -37.86 5.33 83.17
C ASP A 886 -38.07 3.67 83.05
N LEU A 887 -37.28 2.50 82.71
CA LEU A 887 -35.92 1.76 82.23
C LEU A 887 -35.98 0.12 81.82
N VAL A 888 -35.13 -0.99 81.46
CA VAL A 888 -33.71 -1.69 81.13
C VAL A 888 -33.72 -3.23 80.42
N ARG A 889 -32.87 -4.36 80.07
CA ARG A 889 -31.53 -5.28 80.19
C ARG A 889 -31.21 -6.44 79.00
N VAL A 890 -30.41 -7.61 78.70
CA VAL A 890 -29.38 -8.84 79.01
C VAL A 890 -28.59 -9.53 77.70
N GLY A 891 -27.74 -10.64 77.35
CA GLY A 891 -26.98 -12.04 77.65
C GLY A 891 -25.99 -12.70 76.46
N HIS A 892 -25.25 -13.90 76.15
CA HIS A 892 -24.72 -15.35 76.52
C HIS A 892 -23.43 -16.09 75.68
N ARG A 893 -23.06 -17.47 75.58
CA ARG A 893 -21.69 -18.20 75.11
C ARG A 893 -21.54 -19.74 74.50
N GLY A 894 -20.36 -20.36 73.97
CA GLY A 894 -20.04 -21.83 73.40
C GLY A 894 -18.55 -22.52 73.14
N ASP A 895 -18.27 -23.75 72.49
CA ASP A 895 -17.03 -24.77 72.51
C ASP A 895 -16.42 -25.66 71.23
N ASP A 896 -15.49 -26.74 71.31
CA ASP A 896 -14.54 -27.47 70.24
C ASP A 896 -14.05 -29.06 70.32
N SER A 897 -13.37 -29.80 69.31
CA SER A 897 -12.78 -31.27 69.31
C SER A 897 -11.72 -31.92 68.20
N GLU A 898 -11.63 -33.29 67.87
CA GLU A 898 -10.59 -34.27 67.20
C GLU A 898 -9.57 -33.80 66.12
N LEU A 899 -9.88 -32.72 65.41
CA LEU A 899 -9.30 -32.19 64.17
C LEU A 899 -7.75 -32.20 63.99
N ARG A 900 -7.01 -32.20 65.09
CA ARG A 900 -5.69 -31.55 65.25
C ARG A 900 -4.50 -32.26 64.61
N ARG A 901 -4.60 -33.55 64.27
CA ARG A 901 -3.48 -34.29 63.63
C ARG A 901 -3.40 -34.03 62.12
N LYS A 902 -4.54 -34.06 61.41
CA LYS A 902 -4.59 -33.80 59.96
C LYS A 902 -4.22 -32.36 59.60
N GLU A 903 -4.45 -31.41 60.52
CA GLU A 903 -4.02 -30.02 60.36
C GLU A 903 -2.51 -29.85 60.13
N LYS A 904 -1.65 -30.55 60.85
CA LYS A 904 -0.19 -30.27 60.83
C LYS A 904 0.45 -30.54 59.48
N GLU A 905 0.03 -31.60 58.80
CA GLU A 905 0.57 -31.99 57.50
C GLU A 905 0.01 -31.08 56.39
N ASN A 906 -1.29 -30.76 56.46
CA ASN A 906 -1.95 -29.80 55.58
C ASN A 906 -1.29 -28.40 55.68
N ARG A 907 -0.97 -27.93 56.90
CA ARG A 907 -0.27 -26.66 57.16
C ARG A 907 1.11 -26.57 56.50
N LYS A 908 1.82 -27.68 56.26
CA LYS A 908 3.12 -27.65 55.54
C LYS A 908 2.91 -27.40 54.04
N LEU A 909 2.03 -28.17 53.40
CA LEU A 909 1.72 -27.98 51.97
C LEU A 909 1.09 -26.61 51.70
N GLN A 910 0.30 -26.06 52.64
CA GLN A 910 -0.21 -24.69 52.59
C GLN A 910 0.87 -23.59 52.68
N LEU A 911 2.09 -23.88 53.15
CA LEU A 911 3.20 -22.92 53.21
C LEU A 911 3.98 -22.90 51.89
N GLU A 912 4.31 -24.07 51.36
CA GLU A 912 4.96 -24.21 50.04
C GLU A 912 4.06 -23.64 48.92
N LEU A 913 2.75 -23.91 48.97
CA LEU A 913 1.76 -23.31 48.06
C LEU A 913 1.62 -21.78 48.23
N ARG A 914 1.93 -21.22 49.41
CA ARG A 914 1.89 -19.77 49.66
C ARG A 914 3.07 -19.05 49.03
N SER A 915 4.29 -19.59 49.21
CA SER A 915 5.52 -19.07 48.58
C SER A 915 5.34 -18.82 47.08
N GLU A 916 4.84 -19.82 46.34
CA GLU A 916 4.75 -19.73 44.89
C GLU A 916 3.58 -18.85 44.43
N ARG A 917 2.52 -18.73 45.24
CA ARG A 917 1.43 -17.77 45.01
C ARG A 917 1.87 -16.33 45.27
N GLU A 918 2.70 -16.08 46.28
CA GLU A 918 3.28 -14.76 46.57
C GLU A 918 4.24 -14.30 45.46
N LYS A 919 5.09 -15.21 44.95
CA LYS A 919 5.93 -14.94 43.77
C LYS A 919 5.09 -14.57 42.55
N LEU A 920 4.09 -15.39 42.19
CA LEU A 920 3.21 -15.11 41.04
C LEU A 920 2.45 -13.78 41.20
N ASN A 921 1.92 -13.50 42.38
CA ASN A 921 1.28 -12.21 42.68
C ASN A 921 2.24 -11.02 42.48
N SER A 922 3.51 -11.14 42.85
CA SER A 922 4.49 -10.05 42.65
C SER A 922 4.71 -9.70 41.17
N THR A 923 4.73 -10.70 40.27
CA THR A 923 4.77 -10.48 38.82
C THR A 923 3.47 -9.89 38.26
N ILE A 924 2.31 -10.31 38.78
CA ILE A 924 1.01 -9.78 38.36
C ILE A 924 0.89 -8.29 38.72
N ILE A 925 1.23 -7.92 39.97
CA ILE A 925 1.23 -6.53 40.45
C ILE A 925 2.16 -5.64 39.60
N LYS A 926 3.32 -6.16 39.18
CA LYS A 926 4.25 -5.41 38.32
C LYS A 926 3.64 -5.08 36.95
N TYR A 927 3.05 -6.05 36.26
CA TYR A 927 2.44 -5.81 34.96
C TYR A 927 1.17 -4.96 35.05
N GLN A 928 0.38 -5.08 36.12
CA GLN A 928 -0.76 -4.18 36.34
C GLN A 928 -0.31 -2.73 36.54
N LYS A 929 0.82 -2.47 37.23
CA LYS A 929 1.38 -1.12 37.35
C LYS A 929 1.80 -0.54 36.00
N GLU A 930 2.48 -1.32 35.17
CA GLU A 930 2.92 -0.91 33.83
C GLU A 930 1.73 -0.61 32.88
N ILE A 931 0.62 -1.34 33.04
CA ILE A 931 -0.64 -1.09 32.30
C ILE A 931 -1.31 0.22 32.77
N CYS A 932 -1.44 0.45 34.08
CA CYS A 932 -2.06 1.67 34.60
C CYS A 932 -1.26 2.94 34.25
N GLU A 933 0.08 2.86 34.17
CA GLU A 933 0.93 3.99 33.75
C GLU A 933 0.71 4.37 32.27
N MET A 934 0.39 3.41 31.40
CA MET A 934 -0.02 3.70 30.01
C MET A 934 -1.43 4.29 29.90
N GLN A 935 -2.38 3.81 30.72
CA GLN A 935 -3.76 4.34 30.73
C GLN A 935 -3.82 5.81 31.16
N ALA A 936 -2.95 6.23 32.10
CA ALA A 936 -2.86 7.62 32.54
C ALA A 936 -2.48 8.56 31.39
N LEU A 937 -1.41 8.27 30.65
CA LEU A 937 -0.94 9.13 29.54
C LEU A 937 -1.97 9.30 28.41
N ILE A 938 -2.73 8.25 28.10
CA ILE A 938 -3.82 8.32 27.11
C ILE A 938 -4.97 9.22 27.62
N THR A 939 -5.24 9.20 28.93
CA THR A 939 -6.24 10.06 29.56
C THR A 939 -5.82 11.52 29.47
N ASP A 940 -4.57 11.84 29.83
CA ASP A 940 -4.01 13.21 29.79
C ASP A 940 -4.09 13.82 28.38
N GLU A 941 -3.67 13.08 27.34
CA GLU A 941 -3.75 13.57 25.96
C GLU A 941 -5.21 13.76 25.48
N SER A 942 -6.12 12.87 25.89
CA SER A 942 -7.54 13.02 25.56
C SER A 942 -8.15 14.29 26.18
N GLN A 943 -7.74 14.66 27.39
CA GLN A 943 -8.27 15.81 28.11
C GLN A 943 -7.87 17.14 27.44
N VAL A 944 -6.61 17.28 27.01
CA VAL A 944 -6.13 18.48 26.28
C VAL A 944 -6.91 18.71 24.98
N ARG A 945 -7.28 17.64 24.26
CA ARG A 945 -8.08 17.75 23.03
C ARG A 945 -9.50 18.28 23.30
N VAL A 946 -10.13 17.86 24.40
CA VAL A 946 -11.47 18.35 24.80
C VAL A 946 -11.43 19.83 25.18
N GLU A 947 -10.42 20.28 25.93
CA GLU A 947 -10.31 21.68 26.32
C GLU A 947 -10.15 22.63 25.12
N LEU A 948 -9.36 22.24 24.12
CA LEU A 948 -9.19 23.02 22.88
C LEU A 948 -10.50 23.12 22.07
N GLN A 949 -11.28 22.03 21.98
CA GLN A 949 -12.57 22.06 21.29
C GLN A 949 -13.58 22.96 22.01
N MET A 950 -13.64 22.91 23.35
CA MET A 950 -14.57 23.74 24.13
C MET A 950 -14.26 25.25 24.01
N ALA A 951 -13.00 25.62 23.84
CA ALA A 951 -12.60 27.01 23.56
C ALA A 951 -13.03 27.48 22.16
N LEU A 952 -12.94 26.61 21.14
CA LEU A 952 -13.40 26.91 19.77
C LEU A 952 -14.92 27.10 19.72
N ASP A 953 -15.71 26.17 20.29
CA ASP A 953 -17.17 26.26 20.35
C ASP A 953 -17.65 27.54 21.07
N SER A 954 -16.91 28.01 22.08
CA SER A 954 -17.18 29.28 22.75
C SER A 954 -16.92 30.49 21.83
N LYS A 955 -15.82 30.49 21.06
CA LYS A 955 -15.48 31.59 20.14
C LYS A 955 -16.37 31.67 18.90
N ASP A 956 -16.90 30.55 18.41
CA ASP A 956 -17.94 30.58 17.36
C ASP A 956 -19.24 31.25 17.83
N SER A 957 -19.60 31.08 19.11
CA SER A 957 -20.74 31.78 19.73
C SER A 957 -20.50 33.29 19.87
N ASP A 958 -19.27 33.70 20.21
CA ASP A 958 -18.87 35.12 20.17
C ASP A 958 -19.02 35.72 18.76
N ILE A 959 -18.57 34.99 17.73
CA ILE A 959 -18.68 35.40 16.32
C ILE A 959 -20.15 35.52 15.89
N GLU A 960 -21.02 34.59 16.29
CA GLU A 960 -22.46 34.67 16.01
C GLU A 960 -23.12 35.88 16.69
N ARG A 961 -22.79 36.14 17.97
CA ARG A 961 -23.26 37.32 18.71
C ARG A 961 -22.84 38.62 18.02
N LEU A 962 -21.56 38.74 17.61
CA LEU A 962 -21.04 39.91 16.92
C LEU A 962 -21.74 40.13 15.56
N ARG A 963 -22.00 39.07 14.79
CA ARG A 963 -22.78 39.14 13.53
C ARG A 963 -24.22 39.63 13.77
N SER A 964 -24.88 39.18 14.83
CA SER A 964 -26.23 39.62 15.20
C SER A 964 -26.26 41.10 15.65
N GLN A 965 -25.26 41.54 16.40
CA GLN A 965 -25.09 42.96 16.79
C GLN A 965 -24.80 43.85 15.58
N LEU A 966 -23.97 43.40 14.63
CA LEU A 966 -23.73 44.12 13.37
C LEU A 966 -25.03 44.29 12.56
N THR A 967 -25.86 43.23 12.53
CA THR A 967 -27.15 43.23 11.80
C THR A 967 -28.15 44.22 12.42
N THR A 968 -28.24 44.27 13.75
CA THR A 968 -29.15 45.22 14.44
C THR A 968 -28.66 46.67 14.37
N LEU A 969 -27.35 46.93 14.44
CA LEU A 969 -26.77 48.24 14.17
C LEU A 969 -27.03 48.72 12.73
N SER A 970 -26.95 47.81 11.75
CA SER A 970 -27.26 48.12 10.34
C SER A 970 -28.73 48.49 10.10
N VAL A 971 -29.66 48.03 10.94
CA VAL A 971 -31.09 48.38 10.84
C VAL A 971 -31.37 49.75 11.47
N HIS A 972 -30.75 50.06 12.62
CA HIS A 972 -30.94 51.36 13.27
C HIS A 972 -30.25 52.54 12.57
N SER A 973 -29.43 52.29 11.54
CA SER A 973 -28.79 53.34 10.74
C SER A 973 -29.69 53.98 9.66
N LEU A 974 -30.94 53.53 9.48
CA LEU A 974 -31.80 53.94 8.36
C LEU A 974 -33.01 54.81 8.73
N ASP A 975 -33.53 54.75 9.97
CA ASP A 975 -34.80 55.40 10.34
C ASP A 975 -34.65 56.48 11.44
N THR A 976 -34.25 57.69 11.08
CA THR A 976 -34.27 58.88 12.00
C THR A 976 -34.78 60.19 11.36
N THR A 977 -35.98 60.17 10.77
CA THR A 977 -36.82 61.37 10.56
C THR A 977 -38.30 61.00 10.78
N SER A 978 -38.87 61.21 11.99
CA SER A 978 -39.77 62.35 12.34
C SER A 978 -41.14 62.35 11.61
N ILE A 979 -42.31 62.61 12.21
CA ILE A 979 -42.72 63.58 13.26
C ILE A 979 -43.89 63.01 14.13
N SER A 980 -44.14 63.62 15.29
CA SER A 980 -45.15 63.27 16.33
C SER A 980 -46.62 63.75 16.12
N SER A 981 -47.59 63.01 16.69
CA SER A 981 -48.86 63.54 17.26
C SER A 981 -49.46 62.57 18.30
N THR A 982 -50.47 62.98 19.08
CA THR A 982 -50.85 62.36 20.39
C THR A 982 -52.30 61.83 20.48
N CYS A 983 -52.50 60.83 21.37
CA CYS A 983 -53.78 60.28 21.87
C CYS A 983 -54.60 59.39 20.89
N ASN A 984 -55.35 58.35 21.32
CA ASN A 984 -55.63 57.86 22.69
C ASN A 984 -55.92 56.33 22.72
N GLU A 985 -55.84 55.74 23.93
CA GLU A 985 -56.56 54.53 24.42
C GLU A 985 -56.35 53.12 23.80
N GLN A 986 -55.68 52.28 24.61
CA GLN A 986 -55.92 50.84 24.90
C GLN A 986 -55.47 49.70 23.96
N ASP A 987 -54.90 48.68 24.65
CA ASP A 987 -54.84 47.24 24.39
C ASP A 987 -53.83 46.60 23.38
N MET A 988 -52.83 45.95 24.00
CA MET A 988 -52.14 44.68 23.64
C MET A 988 -50.96 44.64 22.63
N ASP A 989 -49.75 44.70 23.21
CA ASP A 989 -48.56 43.86 22.94
C ASP A 989 -48.05 43.66 21.48
N GLU A 990 -47.24 44.61 21.01
CA GLU A 990 -46.27 44.45 19.91
C GLU A 990 -44.91 43.84 20.38
N PRO A 991 -44.11 43.21 19.50
CA PRO A 991 -42.97 42.37 19.89
C PRO A 991 -41.60 43.09 19.94
N TYR A 992 -40.77 42.74 20.93
CA TYR A 992 -39.36 43.16 20.99
C TYR A 992 -38.41 42.21 20.20
N PRO A 993 -37.26 42.70 19.69
CA PRO A 993 -36.35 41.91 18.84
C PRO A 993 -35.65 40.72 19.55
N ASP A 994 -35.18 39.74 18.77
CA ASP A 994 -34.60 38.48 19.29
C ASP A 994 -33.14 38.64 19.78
N THR A 995 -32.94 39.38 20.86
CA THR A 995 -31.66 39.40 21.59
C THR A 995 -31.36 38.01 22.17
N SER A 996 -30.11 37.56 22.06
CA SER A 996 -29.62 36.25 22.54
C SER A 996 -30.05 35.97 23.98
N LEU A 997 -30.48 34.73 24.27
CA LEU A 997 -30.88 34.37 25.63
C LEU A 997 -29.65 33.98 26.45
N GLU A 998 -29.14 34.95 27.21
CA GLU A 998 -28.16 34.73 28.26
C GLU A 998 -28.72 35.14 29.63
N GLY A 999 -28.16 34.57 30.70
CA GLY A 999 -28.57 34.87 32.07
C GLY A 999 -28.08 33.86 33.09
N TRP A 1000 -28.44 34.10 34.35
CA TRP A 1000 -28.02 33.27 35.47
C TRP A 1000 -29.02 32.15 35.77
N LEU A 1001 -28.58 30.90 35.71
CA LEU A 1001 -29.35 29.72 36.13
C LEU A 1001 -28.57 28.95 37.20
N SER A 1002 -29.27 28.33 38.15
CA SER A 1002 -28.61 27.58 39.23
C SER A 1002 -28.74 26.08 39.01
N LEU A 1003 -27.62 25.36 39.13
CA LEU A 1003 -27.51 23.90 39.00
C LEU A 1003 -27.44 23.25 40.39
N PRO A 1004 -27.82 21.96 40.55
CA PRO A 1004 -27.71 21.27 41.83
C PRO A 1004 -26.24 21.01 42.22
N SER A 1005 -25.83 21.48 43.40
CA SER A 1005 -24.48 21.25 43.93
C SER A 1005 -24.29 19.79 44.34
N LYS A 1006 -23.16 19.18 43.93
CA LYS A 1006 -22.86 17.76 44.23
C LYS A 1006 -22.18 17.52 45.58
N ASN A 1007 -21.54 18.53 46.18
CA ASN A 1007 -20.56 18.33 47.27
C ASN A 1007 -20.93 18.95 48.62
N SER A 1008 -22.07 18.56 49.24
CA SER A 1008 -22.20 18.61 50.71
C SER A 1008 -23.34 17.74 51.26
N LYS A 1009 -23.43 17.59 52.59
CA LYS A 1009 -24.49 16.83 53.29
C LYS A 1009 -25.83 17.58 53.44
N ARG A 1010 -26.02 18.69 52.71
CA ARG A 1010 -27.30 19.35 52.43
C ARG A 1010 -27.33 19.73 50.94
N PHE A 1011 -28.50 19.63 50.31
CA PHE A 1011 -28.67 20.11 48.94
C PHE A 1011 -28.54 21.65 48.90
N GLY A 1012 -27.90 22.14 47.84
CA GLY A 1012 -27.74 23.57 47.54
C GLY A 1012 -27.74 23.79 46.03
N TRP A 1013 -27.97 25.04 45.63
CA TRP A 1013 -28.03 25.47 44.23
C TRP A 1013 -26.82 26.34 43.91
N ASP A 1014 -25.94 25.87 43.02
CA ASP A 1014 -24.76 26.61 42.57
C ASP A 1014 -25.14 27.46 41.36
N LYS A 1015 -25.04 28.78 41.50
CA LYS A 1015 -25.42 29.76 40.47
C LYS A 1015 -24.35 29.79 39.36
N LYS A 1016 -24.75 29.64 38.10
CA LYS A 1016 -23.88 29.59 36.91
C LYS A 1016 -24.37 30.57 35.84
N TYR A 1017 -23.48 31.05 34.98
CA TYR A 1017 -23.84 31.91 33.84
C TYR A 1017 -24.10 31.03 32.61
N VAL A 1018 -25.21 31.25 31.91
CA VAL A 1018 -25.63 30.40 30.78
C VAL A 1018 -25.90 31.25 29.55
N VAL A 1019 -25.33 30.87 28.41
CA VAL A 1019 -25.47 31.55 27.11
C VAL A 1019 -26.04 30.58 26.08
N MET A 1020 -27.07 31.00 25.36
CA MET A 1020 -27.66 30.23 24.26
C MET A 1020 -27.29 30.85 22.91
N SER A 1021 -26.53 30.10 22.10
CA SER A 1021 -26.29 30.36 20.67
C SER A 1021 -27.42 29.75 19.82
N SER A 1022 -27.31 29.81 18.48
CA SER A 1022 -28.26 29.16 17.59
C SER A 1022 -28.26 27.62 17.66
N LYS A 1023 -27.15 27.00 18.05
CA LYS A 1023 -26.93 25.53 18.02
C LYS A 1023 -26.42 24.91 19.33
N LYS A 1024 -25.87 25.70 20.26
CA LYS A 1024 -25.22 25.24 21.51
C LYS A 1024 -25.71 26.03 22.72
N ILE A 1025 -25.82 25.39 23.87
CA ILE A 1025 -25.98 26.01 25.19
C ILE A 1025 -24.64 25.89 25.94
N LEU A 1026 -24.08 27.03 26.32
CA LEU A 1026 -22.77 27.15 26.98
C LEU A 1026 -22.99 27.51 28.45
N PHE A 1027 -22.34 26.78 29.36
CA PHE A 1027 -22.41 27.00 30.80
C PHE A 1027 -21.03 27.39 31.36
N TYR A 1028 -21.00 28.49 32.11
CA TYR A 1028 -19.80 29.09 32.69
C TYR A 1028 -19.94 29.18 34.22
N ASP A 1029 -18.83 29.05 34.93
CA ASP A 1029 -18.80 29.10 36.39
C ASP A 1029 -18.99 30.53 36.93
N SER A 1030 -18.40 31.50 36.24
CA SER A 1030 -18.58 32.94 36.48
C SER A 1030 -18.88 33.70 35.17
N GLU A 1031 -19.12 35.01 35.28
CA GLU A 1031 -19.19 35.89 34.11
C GLU A 1031 -17.79 36.24 33.55
N GLU A 1032 -16.74 36.11 34.38
CA GLU A 1032 -15.33 36.26 33.97
C GLU A 1032 -14.87 35.07 33.10
N ASP A 1033 -15.31 33.83 33.42
CA ASP A 1033 -15.08 32.64 32.59
C ASP A 1033 -15.69 32.77 31.20
N ARG A 1034 -16.83 33.48 31.07
CA ARG A 1034 -17.45 33.79 29.78
C ARG A 1034 -16.57 34.73 28.96
N GLU A 1035 -15.99 35.76 29.58
CA GLU A 1035 -15.08 36.69 28.89
C GLU A 1035 -13.76 35.99 28.47
N GLN A 1036 -13.30 35.04 29.28
CA GLN A 1036 -12.14 34.18 28.98
C GLN A 1036 -12.46 33.02 28.01
N ALA A 1037 -13.73 32.83 27.61
CA ALA A 1037 -14.19 31.72 26.77
C ALA A 1037 -13.85 30.31 27.32
N ASN A 1038 -14.00 30.13 28.63
CA ASN A 1038 -13.74 28.90 29.39
C ASN A 1038 -15.06 28.29 29.92
N PRO A 1039 -15.92 27.70 29.07
CA PRO A 1039 -17.13 27.00 29.54
C PRO A 1039 -16.73 25.72 30.28
N PHE A 1040 -17.41 25.41 31.39
CA PHE A 1040 -17.21 24.13 32.09
C PHE A 1040 -18.03 22.99 31.46
N MET A 1041 -19.11 23.33 30.74
CA MET A 1041 -20.03 22.40 30.10
C MET A 1041 -20.67 23.02 28.85
N ILE A 1042 -20.81 22.23 27.78
CA ILE A 1042 -21.49 22.61 26.53
C ILE A 1042 -22.53 21.54 26.19
N LEU A 1043 -23.74 21.95 25.80
CA LEU A 1043 -24.83 21.08 25.36
C LEU A 1043 -25.33 21.44 23.95
N ASP A 1044 -25.51 20.44 23.08
CA ASP A 1044 -25.97 20.63 21.70
C ASP A 1044 -27.51 20.73 21.59
N ILE A 1045 -28.01 21.80 20.96
CA ILE A 1045 -29.46 22.09 20.87
C ILE A 1045 -30.19 21.05 20.02
N ASP A 1046 -29.58 20.56 18.94
CA ASP A 1046 -30.12 19.50 18.09
C ASP A 1046 -30.12 18.11 18.77
N LYS A 1047 -29.45 17.97 19.92
CA LYS A 1047 -29.40 16.78 20.77
C LYS A 1047 -30.33 16.88 22.00
N LEU A 1048 -31.12 17.94 22.13
CA LEU A 1048 -32.14 18.09 23.16
C LEU A 1048 -33.38 17.24 22.83
N PHE A 1049 -33.72 16.29 23.70
CA PHE A 1049 -34.92 15.47 23.54
C PHE A 1049 -36.19 16.22 23.96
N HIS A 1050 -36.18 16.90 25.11
CA HIS A 1050 -37.25 17.81 25.52
C HIS A 1050 -36.81 18.78 26.63
N VAL A 1051 -37.59 19.85 26.82
CA VAL A 1051 -37.45 20.83 27.90
C VAL A 1051 -38.84 21.09 28.49
N ARG A 1052 -38.99 21.02 29.83
CA ARG A 1052 -40.29 21.24 30.50
C ARG A 1052 -40.17 21.79 31.93
N PRO A 1053 -41.22 22.42 32.48
CA PRO A 1053 -41.37 22.62 33.91
C PRO A 1053 -41.35 21.29 34.68
N VAL A 1054 -40.85 21.32 35.92
CA VAL A 1054 -40.92 20.17 36.84
C VAL A 1054 -42.16 20.22 37.73
N THR A 1055 -42.45 19.07 38.33
CA THR A 1055 -43.55 18.81 39.26
C THR A 1055 -43.00 18.31 40.60
N GLN A 1056 -43.83 18.28 41.64
CA GLN A 1056 -43.42 17.84 42.98
C GLN A 1056 -42.87 16.39 43.01
N THR A 1057 -43.31 15.54 42.07
CA THR A 1057 -42.83 14.16 41.90
C THR A 1057 -41.46 14.06 41.21
N ASP A 1058 -41.07 15.05 40.40
CA ASP A 1058 -39.75 15.06 39.77
C ASP A 1058 -38.63 15.43 40.78
N VAL A 1059 -38.95 16.27 41.78
CA VAL A 1059 -37.95 16.87 42.70
C VAL A 1059 -38.29 16.66 44.18
N TYR A 1060 -38.18 15.41 44.64
CA TYR A 1060 -38.55 14.98 46.01
C TYR A 1060 -37.76 15.61 47.19
N ARG A 1061 -36.79 16.50 46.92
CA ARG A 1061 -35.99 17.21 47.95
C ARG A 1061 -35.97 18.74 47.82
N ALA A 1062 -36.63 19.32 46.83
CA ALA A 1062 -36.70 20.78 46.66
C ALA A 1062 -37.74 21.40 47.61
N ASP A 1063 -37.54 22.66 48.04
CA ASP A 1063 -38.57 23.39 48.77
C ASP A 1063 -39.77 23.66 47.83
N PRO A 1064 -41.03 23.44 48.25
CA PRO A 1064 -42.22 23.69 47.43
C PRO A 1064 -42.32 25.09 46.79
N LYS A 1065 -41.64 26.10 47.34
CA LYS A 1065 -41.55 27.47 46.78
C LYS A 1065 -40.54 27.62 45.64
N GLU A 1066 -39.62 26.66 45.47
CA GLU A 1066 -38.63 26.64 44.39
C GLU A 1066 -39.15 25.91 43.15
N ILE A 1067 -39.97 24.87 43.34
CA ILE A 1067 -40.50 24.02 42.26
C ILE A 1067 -41.11 24.81 41.08
N PRO A 1068 -41.92 25.88 41.29
CA PRO A 1068 -42.46 26.70 40.19
C PRO A 1068 -41.42 27.52 39.40
N ARG A 1069 -40.13 27.45 39.77
CA ARG A 1069 -39.00 28.15 39.13
C ARG A 1069 -37.97 27.18 38.54
N ILE A 1070 -38.14 25.88 38.75
CA ILE A 1070 -37.26 24.83 38.23
C ILE A 1070 -37.80 24.33 36.88
N PHE A 1071 -36.90 23.99 35.96
CA PHE A 1071 -37.22 23.25 34.74
C PHE A 1071 -36.20 22.14 34.47
N GLN A 1072 -36.65 21.11 33.76
CA GLN A 1072 -35.88 19.94 33.35
C GLN A 1072 -35.48 20.10 31.88
N ILE A 1073 -34.21 19.83 31.58
CA ILE A 1073 -33.70 19.57 30.24
C ILE A 1073 -33.31 18.09 30.18
N LEU A 1074 -33.70 17.41 29.09
CA LEU A 1074 -33.25 16.05 28.78
C LEU A 1074 -32.55 16.04 27.42
N TYR A 1075 -31.37 15.45 27.35
CA TYR A 1075 -30.49 15.50 26.17
C TYR A 1075 -29.67 14.20 26.03
N ASP A 1076 -29.04 14.05 24.86
CA ASP A 1076 -28.16 12.93 24.53
C ASP A 1076 -26.74 13.13 25.09
N ASN A 1077 -26.18 12.14 25.79
CA ASN A 1077 -24.86 12.18 26.43
C ASN A 1077 -23.72 12.49 25.46
N GLU A 1078 -23.81 12.04 24.22
CA GLU A 1078 -22.82 12.35 23.17
C GLU A 1078 -22.83 13.84 22.77
N GLY A 1079 -23.89 14.58 23.12
CA GLY A 1079 -24.01 16.02 22.94
C GLY A 1079 -23.63 16.84 24.17
N GLU A 1080 -22.93 16.25 25.15
CA GLU A 1080 -22.41 16.95 26.34
C GLU A 1080 -20.88 16.89 26.41
N SER A 1081 -20.23 18.05 26.26
CA SER A 1081 -18.80 18.21 26.55
C SER A 1081 -18.59 18.79 27.95
N LYS A 1082 -17.62 18.27 28.71
CA LYS A 1082 -17.32 18.67 30.09
C LYS A 1082 -15.82 18.74 30.36
N LYS A 1083 -15.45 19.66 31.25
CA LYS A 1083 -14.11 19.85 31.79
C LYS A 1083 -14.05 19.33 33.23
N ASP A 1084 -13.82 18.02 33.39
CA ASP A 1084 -13.84 17.36 34.70
C ASP A 1084 -12.48 17.46 35.44
N LEU A 1085 -12.55 17.74 36.74
CA LEU A 1085 -11.43 17.82 37.68
C LEU A 1085 -11.26 16.51 38.47
N GLU A 1086 -10.01 16.06 38.60
CA GLU A 1086 -9.54 14.92 39.42
C GLU A 1086 -10.23 13.55 39.18
N ALA A 1087 -9.68 12.77 38.23
CA ALA A 1087 -9.99 11.35 38.09
C ALA A 1087 -9.36 10.51 39.22
N LEU A 1088 -10.19 10.01 40.15
CA LEU A 1088 -9.76 9.12 41.23
C LEU A 1088 -10.20 7.66 41.03
N ALA A 1089 -9.24 6.85 40.57
CA ALA A 1089 -9.15 5.38 40.66
C ALA A 1089 -10.18 4.50 39.89
N GLU A 1090 -9.65 3.80 38.88
CA GLU A 1090 -10.12 2.51 38.35
C GLU A 1090 -10.02 1.35 39.38
N PRO A 1091 -10.42 0.09 39.09
CA PRO A 1091 -11.28 -0.40 37.99
C PRO A 1091 -12.37 -1.41 38.42
N TRP A 1092 -13.55 -1.41 37.78
CA TRP A 1092 -14.47 -2.56 37.76
C TRP A 1092 -15.10 -2.74 36.37
N PRO A 1093 -14.75 -3.78 35.59
CA PRO A 1093 -15.43 -4.08 34.33
C PRO A 1093 -16.81 -4.67 34.62
N VAL A 1094 -17.87 -3.93 34.31
CA VAL A 1094 -19.24 -4.45 34.40
C VAL A 1094 -19.61 -5.12 33.09
N GLU A 1095 -19.83 -6.43 33.18
CA GLU A 1095 -20.24 -7.31 32.08
C GLU A 1095 -21.55 -6.83 31.40
N ARG A 1096 -21.84 -7.33 30.20
CA ARG A 1096 -23.17 -7.18 29.57
C ARG A 1096 -24.22 -7.97 30.36
N THR A 1097 -24.67 -7.43 31.49
CA THR A 1097 -25.79 -7.96 32.26
C THR A 1097 -27.05 -8.00 31.40
N SER A 1098 -27.71 -9.16 31.33
CA SER A 1098 -28.93 -9.37 30.55
C SER A 1098 -30.06 -8.43 30.97
N CYS A 1099 -30.34 -7.41 30.16
CA CYS A 1099 -31.56 -6.61 30.26
C CYS A 1099 -32.73 -7.34 29.61
N ILE A 1100 -33.89 -7.29 30.24
CA ILE A 1100 -35.10 -7.98 29.79
C ILE A 1100 -36.09 -6.94 29.25
N ALA A 1101 -36.38 -7.00 27.96
CA ALA A 1101 -37.26 -6.05 27.29
C ALA A 1101 -38.73 -6.53 27.31
N HIS A 1102 -39.65 -5.73 27.84
CA HIS A 1102 -41.08 -6.09 27.92
C HIS A 1102 -41.98 -4.87 27.75
N LYS A 1103 -42.94 -4.92 26.82
CA LYS A 1103 -43.88 -3.81 26.51
C LYS A 1103 -43.22 -2.42 26.38
N GLY A 1104 -42.02 -2.38 25.78
CA GLY A 1104 -41.21 -1.16 25.57
C GLY A 1104 -40.32 -0.75 26.75
N HIS A 1105 -40.52 -1.35 27.93
CA HIS A 1105 -39.62 -1.22 29.08
C HIS A 1105 -38.40 -2.12 28.92
N GLU A 1106 -37.35 -1.82 29.68
CA GLU A 1106 -36.10 -2.55 29.67
C GLU A 1106 -35.61 -2.72 31.10
N PHE A 1107 -35.81 -3.90 31.67
CA PHE A 1107 -35.64 -4.20 33.09
C PHE A 1107 -34.28 -4.82 33.42
N VAL A 1108 -33.72 -4.46 34.58
CA VAL A 1108 -32.48 -5.04 35.13
C VAL A 1108 -32.75 -5.78 36.43
N PRO A 1109 -32.26 -7.03 36.61
CA PRO A 1109 -32.28 -7.72 37.90
C PRO A 1109 -31.62 -6.91 39.01
N THR A 1110 -32.33 -6.73 40.12
CA THR A 1110 -31.95 -5.92 41.29
C THR A 1110 -32.38 -6.65 42.57
N LEU A 1111 -31.73 -6.39 43.71
CA LEU A 1111 -32.08 -6.98 45.01
C LEU A 1111 -32.10 -5.90 46.10
N TYR A 1112 -33.23 -5.72 46.78
CA TYR A 1112 -33.43 -4.64 47.74
C TYR A 1112 -33.30 -5.15 49.18
N HIS A 1113 -32.22 -4.82 49.90
CA HIS A 1113 -32.11 -5.21 51.32
C HIS A 1113 -32.86 -4.26 52.28
N PHE A 1114 -33.52 -3.21 51.76
CA PHE A 1114 -34.17 -2.12 52.51
C PHE A 1114 -35.55 -1.76 51.94
N PRO A 1115 -36.47 -1.15 52.74
CA PRO A 1115 -37.86 -0.88 52.39
C PRO A 1115 -38.11 -0.36 50.96
N SER A 1116 -38.64 -1.24 50.12
CA SER A 1116 -38.94 -1.01 48.70
C SER A 1116 -40.22 -1.75 48.29
N SER A 1117 -41.16 -1.09 47.64
CA SER A 1117 -42.47 -1.65 47.22
C SER A 1117 -42.50 -1.96 45.73
N CYS A 1118 -43.19 -3.05 45.36
CA CYS A 1118 -43.41 -3.45 43.96
C CYS A 1118 -44.63 -2.71 43.40
N GLU A 1119 -44.47 -2.04 42.26
CA GLU A 1119 -45.56 -1.28 41.62
C GLU A 1119 -46.62 -2.17 40.96
N ALA A 1120 -46.27 -3.43 40.65
CA ALA A 1120 -47.25 -4.41 40.17
C ALA A 1120 -48.09 -5.01 41.32
N CYS A 1121 -47.56 -5.09 42.55
CA CYS A 1121 -48.26 -5.75 43.65
C CYS A 1121 -47.70 -5.37 45.05
N PRO A 1122 -48.52 -5.24 46.11
CA PRO A 1122 -48.07 -4.84 47.46
C PRO A 1122 -47.25 -5.88 48.24
N ARG A 1123 -46.56 -6.82 47.57
CA ARG A 1123 -45.49 -7.58 48.24
C ARG A 1123 -44.25 -6.66 48.37
N PRO A 1124 -43.51 -6.72 49.49
CA PRO A 1124 -42.25 -5.99 49.62
C PRO A 1124 -41.20 -6.58 48.67
N LEU A 1125 -40.55 -5.75 47.86
CA LEU A 1125 -39.39 -6.12 47.03
C LEU A 1125 -38.15 -6.51 47.87
N TRP A 1126 -38.27 -6.46 49.19
CA TRP A 1126 -37.14 -6.32 50.09
C TRP A 1126 -37.21 -7.24 51.30
N HIS A 1127 -36.05 -7.72 51.72
CA HIS A 1127 -35.86 -8.45 52.97
C HIS A 1127 -34.37 -8.46 53.33
N VAL A 1128 -34.04 -8.24 54.61
CA VAL A 1128 -32.70 -7.82 55.06
C VAL A 1128 -31.57 -8.79 54.71
N PHE A 1129 -31.83 -10.11 54.73
CA PHE A 1129 -30.80 -11.13 54.52
C PHE A 1129 -30.95 -11.93 53.21
N ARG A 1130 -32.18 -11.99 52.68
CA ARG A 1130 -32.52 -12.68 51.42
C ARG A 1130 -33.73 -11.96 50.81
N PRO A 1131 -33.52 -10.86 50.07
CA PRO A 1131 -34.61 -10.18 49.36
C PRO A 1131 -35.17 -11.07 48.25
N PRO A 1132 -36.47 -10.95 47.94
CA PRO A 1132 -37.03 -11.61 46.76
C PRO A 1132 -36.40 -11.02 45.49
N PRO A 1133 -36.31 -11.80 44.39
CA PRO A 1133 -35.84 -11.30 43.10
C PRO A 1133 -36.64 -10.06 42.66
N ALA A 1134 -35.95 -9.00 42.25
CA ALA A 1134 -36.59 -7.80 41.75
C ALA A 1134 -36.01 -7.35 40.40
N LEU A 1135 -36.74 -6.45 39.75
CA LEU A 1135 -36.44 -5.84 38.46
C LEU A 1135 -36.72 -4.33 38.58
N GLU A 1136 -35.87 -3.51 37.97
CA GLU A 1136 -36.09 -2.08 37.79
C GLU A 1136 -35.96 -1.71 36.31
N CYS A 1137 -36.92 -0.96 35.77
CA CYS A 1137 -36.88 -0.49 34.39
C CYS A 1137 -35.86 0.64 34.25
N ARG A 1138 -34.84 0.48 33.38
CA ARG A 1138 -33.89 1.54 33.03
C ARG A 1138 -34.58 2.78 32.46
N ARG A 1139 -35.63 2.56 31.66
CA ARG A 1139 -36.33 3.59 30.84
C ARG A 1139 -37.35 4.43 31.59
N CYS A 1140 -37.81 4.00 32.78
CA CYS A 1140 -38.82 4.75 33.56
C CYS A 1140 -38.76 4.53 35.08
N ARG A 1141 -37.77 3.79 35.60
CA ARG A 1141 -37.53 3.53 37.03
C ARG A 1141 -38.63 2.77 37.80
N VAL A 1142 -39.68 2.31 37.12
CA VAL A 1142 -40.70 1.39 37.67
C VAL A 1142 -40.05 0.10 38.20
N LYS A 1143 -40.48 -0.34 39.39
CA LYS A 1143 -39.90 -1.50 40.11
C LYS A 1143 -40.92 -2.61 40.31
N CYS A 1144 -40.56 -3.85 39.99
CA CYS A 1144 -41.39 -5.05 40.24
C CYS A 1144 -40.54 -6.22 40.76
N HIS A 1145 -41.16 -7.27 41.33
CA HIS A 1145 -40.45 -8.55 41.52
C HIS A 1145 -40.12 -9.15 40.16
N LYS A 1146 -39.05 -9.94 40.07
CA LYS A 1146 -38.73 -10.69 38.84
C LYS A 1146 -39.87 -11.64 38.45
N ASP A 1147 -40.57 -12.19 39.44
CA ASP A 1147 -41.81 -12.94 39.32
C ASP A 1147 -42.84 -12.28 38.35
N HIS A 1148 -42.93 -10.94 38.35
CA HIS A 1148 -43.81 -10.15 37.46
C HIS A 1148 -43.20 -9.86 36.08
N LEU A 1149 -42.26 -10.69 35.64
CA LEU A 1149 -41.83 -10.83 34.25
C LEU A 1149 -41.59 -12.32 33.89
N ASP A 1150 -42.03 -13.25 34.77
CA ASP A 1150 -41.67 -14.69 34.78
C ASP A 1150 -42.88 -15.69 34.68
N LEU A 1151 -44.12 -15.26 34.35
CA LEU A 1151 -45.34 -16.11 34.13
C LEU A 1151 -46.45 -16.16 32.85
N LYS A 1152 -46.86 -15.48 31.65
CA LYS A 1152 -46.94 -14.18 30.68
C LYS A 1152 -47.55 -12.70 30.90
N GLU A 1153 -46.80 -11.58 31.08
CA GLU A 1153 -47.29 -10.35 31.79
C GLU A 1153 -48.13 -9.28 31.03
N GLU A 1154 -49.10 -8.66 31.74
CA GLU A 1154 -49.75 -7.39 31.32
C GLU A 1154 -50.03 -6.31 32.41
N VAL A 1155 -49.74 -6.48 33.71
CA VAL A 1155 -50.02 -5.44 34.73
C VAL A 1155 -49.10 -4.22 34.61
N LEU A 1156 -47.90 -4.41 34.06
CA LEU A 1156 -47.00 -3.31 33.71
C LEU A 1156 -47.52 -2.60 32.43
N ALA A 1157 -48.03 -1.38 32.60
CA ALA A 1157 -48.49 -0.53 31.50
C ALA A 1157 -47.34 -0.24 30.49
N PRO A 1158 -47.61 -0.13 29.18
CA PRO A 1158 -46.55 0.04 28.18
C PRO A 1158 -45.67 1.28 28.39
N CYS A 1159 -44.38 1.16 28.07
CA CYS A 1159 -43.44 2.25 28.25
C CYS A 1159 -43.76 3.42 27.33
N ARG A 1160 -43.97 4.60 27.93
CA ARG A 1160 -44.21 5.87 27.20
C ARG A 1160 -42.91 6.59 26.82
N VAL A 1161 -41.76 5.99 27.12
CA VAL A 1161 -40.42 6.53 26.93
C VAL A 1161 -39.73 5.70 25.85
N ASN A 1162 -39.52 6.28 24.67
CA ASN A 1162 -39.09 5.54 23.47
C ASN A 1162 -37.87 6.18 22.77
N TYR A 1163 -36.93 6.65 23.59
CA TYR A 1163 -35.54 6.95 23.21
C TYR A 1163 -34.61 6.02 24.03
N ASP A 1164 -33.36 5.89 23.62
CA ASP A 1164 -32.41 5.01 24.31
C ASP A 1164 -31.91 5.66 25.62
N MET A 1165 -32.08 4.96 26.75
CA MET A 1165 -31.63 5.44 28.07
C MET A 1165 -30.23 4.95 28.46
N SER A 1166 -29.50 4.31 27.55
CA SER A 1166 -28.05 4.17 27.68
C SER A 1166 -27.30 5.49 27.46
N THR A 1167 -27.85 6.42 26.65
CA THR A 1167 -27.24 7.73 26.38
C THR A 1167 -28.02 8.93 26.93
N ALA A 1168 -29.31 8.84 27.27
CA ALA A 1168 -30.03 10.02 27.75
C ALA A 1168 -29.60 10.49 29.16
N LYS A 1169 -29.26 11.79 29.28
CA LYS A 1169 -28.96 12.49 30.54
C LYS A 1169 -30.02 13.53 30.89
N GLU A 1170 -30.16 13.77 32.19
CA GLU A 1170 -31.07 14.76 32.78
C GLU A 1170 -30.27 15.91 33.42
N LEU A 1171 -30.75 17.16 33.24
CA LEU A 1171 -30.27 18.33 33.96
C LEU A 1171 -31.45 19.16 34.49
N LEU A 1172 -31.41 19.48 35.77
CA LEU A 1172 -32.38 20.35 36.44
C LEU A 1172 -31.78 21.75 36.60
N LEU A 1173 -32.55 22.78 36.24
CA LEU A 1173 -32.13 24.18 36.26
C LEU A 1173 -33.14 25.04 37.03
N LEU A 1174 -32.68 25.79 38.02
CA LEU A 1174 -33.46 26.77 38.77
C LEU A 1174 -33.25 28.17 38.18
N ALA A 1175 -34.32 28.79 37.70
CA ALA A 1175 -34.35 30.21 37.33
C ALA A 1175 -34.61 31.11 38.55
N SER A 1176 -34.31 32.40 38.44
CA SER A 1176 -34.55 33.35 39.55
C SER A 1176 -36.05 33.52 39.86
N SER A 1177 -36.90 33.46 38.82
CA SER A 1177 -38.35 33.66 38.90
C SER A 1177 -39.12 32.72 37.97
N THR A 1178 -40.42 32.53 38.22
CA THR A 1178 -41.31 31.71 37.37
C THR A 1178 -41.50 32.32 35.98
N VAL A 1179 -41.49 33.66 35.86
CA VAL A 1179 -41.55 34.35 34.56
C VAL A 1179 -40.29 34.08 33.74
N GLU A 1180 -39.12 34.05 34.39
CA GLU A 1180 -37.86 33.69 33.74
C GLU A 1180 -37.82 32.20 33.35
N GLN A 1181 -38.29 31.30 34.21
CA GLN A 1181 -38.43 29.87 33.89
C GLN A 1181 -39.30 29.67 32.64
N GLN A 1182 -40.44 30.35 32.55
CA GLN A 1182 -41.30 30.30 31.36
C GLN A 1182 -40.62 30.91 30.11
N ARG A 1183 -39.80 31.96 30.27
CA ARG A 1183 -39.01 32.54 29.16
C ARG A 1183 -37.96 31.57 28.62
N TRP A 1184 -37.21 30.88 29.49
CA TRP A 1184 -36.21 29.88 29.08
C TRP A 1184 -36.86 28.66 28.41
N VAL A 1185 -37.87 28.05 29.06
CA VAL A 1185 -38.64 26.93 28.50
C VAL A 1185 -39.28 27.32 27.16
N GLY A 1186 -39.89 28.51 27.08
CA GLY A 1186 -40.60 28.99 25.90
C GLY A 1186 -39.69 29.32 24.70
N ARG A 1187 -38.45 29.76 24.91
CA ARG A 1187 -37.46 29.93 23.82
C ARG A 1187 -36.83 28.59 23.41
N LEU A 1188 -36.46 27.73 24.35
CA LEU A 1188 -35.91 26.40 24.05
C LEU A 1188 -36.90 25.55 23.23
N LEU A 1189 -38.17 25.48 23.64
CA LEU A 1189 -39.22 24.73 22.92
C LEU A 1189 -39.54 25.27 21.52
N LYS A 1190 -39.10 26.49 21.16
CA LYS A 1190 -39.22 27.03 19.79
C LYS A 1190 -38.02 26.68 18.90
N ARG A 1191 -36.87 26.29 19.47
CA ARG A 1191 -35.65 25.91 18.73
C ARG A 1191 -35.53 24.38 18.54
N ILE A 1192 -36.18 23.56 19.36
CA ILE A 1192 -36.18 22.09 19.25
C ILE A 1192 -36.99 21.62 18.00
N PRO A 1193 -36.41 20.83 17.07
CA PRO A 1193 -37.10 20.37 15.86
C PRO A 1193 -38.26 19.39 16.13
N ARG A 1194 -39.49 19.74 15.71
CA ARG A 1194 -40.65 18.84 15.81
C ARG A 1194 -40.71 17.84 14.66
N LYS A 1195 -40.33 16.57 14.90
CA LYS A 1195 -40.63 15.45 13.99
C LYS A 1195 -42.11 15.03 14.14
N ALA A 1196 -42.83 14.91 13.03
CA ALA A 1196 -44.24 14.53 13.02
C ALA A 1196 -44.44 13.01 13.04
N THR A 1197 -45.40 12.53 13.85
CA THR A 1197 -45.77 11.11 13.96
C THR A 1197 -46.96 10.76 13.06
N PRO A 1198 -46.96 9.60 12.38
CA PRO A 1198 -48.15 9.08 11.69
C PRO A 1198 -49.11 8.40 12.68
N SER A 1199 -50.42 8.62 12.52
CA SER A 1199 -51.47 7.91 13.27
C SER A 1199 -51.99 6.69 12.49
N PRO A 1200 -52.42 5.60 13.17
CA PRO A 1200 -53.00 4.43 12.52
C PRO A 1200 -54.42 4.69 11.98
N ALA A 1201 -54.83 3.91 10.99
CA ALA A 1201 -56.05 4.16 10.21
C ALA A 1201 -57.31 3.46 10.76
N LEU A 1202 -58.46 4.07 10.51
CA LEU A 1202 -59.78 3.42 10.40
C LEU A 1202 -60.62 4.16 9.33
N ALA A 1203 -61.49 3.44 8.63
CA ALA A 1203 -62.21 3.96 7.45
C ALA A 1203 -63.67 4.34 7.78
N ILE A 1204 -64.25 5.25 6.99
CA ILE A 1204 -65.71 5.35 6.71
C ILE A 1204 -65.98 6.19 5.43
N THR A 1205 -67.19 6.07 4.90
CA THR A 1205 -67.60 6.21 3.48
C THR A 1205 -68.23 7.53 3.03
N GLN A 1206 -68.21 7.74 1.70
CA GLN A 1206 -69.21 8.46 0.85
C GLN A 1206 -69.17 10.01 0.73
N ALA A 1207 -69.89 10.52 -0.29
CA ALA A 1207 -69.94 11.89 -0.87
C ALA A 1207 -71.43 12.22 -1.23
N PRO A 1208 -71.83 13.25 -2.03
CA PRO A 1208 -71.20 14.43 -2.67
C PRO A 1208 -71.98 15.74 -2.28
N PRO A 1209 -72.29 16.79 -3.11
CA PRO A 1209 -71.82 17.34 -4.41
C PRO A 1209 -71.57 18.90 -4.41
N GLN A 1210 -71.58 19.53 -5.61
CA GLN A 1210 -71.58 21.00 -5.92
C GLN A 1210 -70.25 21.76 -5.71
N GLU A 1211 -69.84 22.75 -6.54
CA GLU A 1211 -70.29 23.17 -7.89
C GLU A 1211 -69.15 23.84 -8.70
N LEU A 1212 -69.38 24.08 -10.01
CA LEU A 1212 -68.50 24.80 -10.98
C LEU A 1212 -68.77 26.34 -10.92
N PRO A 1213 -68.04 27.28 -11.60
CA PRO A 1213 -67.43 27.12 -12.94
C PRO A 1213 -66.23 28.04 -13.38
N VAL A 1214 -65.84 27.91 -14.67
CA VAL A 1214 -65.04 28.82 -15.58
C VAL A 1214 -63.59 29.23 -15.15
N GLY A 1215 -62.56 29.16 -16.00
CA GLY A 1215 -62.46 28.56 -17.35
C GLY A 1215 -61.24 29.02 -18.19
N MET A 1216 -60.68 28.08 -19.00
CA MET A 1216 -60.68 28.07 -20.49
C MET A 1216 -60.30 29.35 -21.31
N PRO A 1217 -59.74 29.23 -22.55
CA PRO A 1217 -58.81 28.22 -23.10
C PRO A 1217 -57.70 28.82 -24.06
N PRO A 1218 -57.42 28.34 -25.31
CA PRO A 1218 -56.45 27.28 -25.68
C PRO A 1218 -55.43 27.65 -26.79
N LEU A 1219 -54.63 26.65 -27.23
CA LEU A 1219 -54.35 26.17 -28.61
C LEU A 1219 -52.89 25.65 -28.74
N THR A 1220 -52.58 24.34 -28.67
CA THR A 1220 -52.69 23.25 -29.70
C THR A 1220 -51.70 23.40 -30.88
N SER A 1221 -51.11 22.37 -31.51
CA SER A 1221 -51.44 20.93 -31.72
C SER A 1221 -50.20 20.16 -32.30
N PRO A 1222 -50.23 18.89 -32.81
CA PRO A 1222 -51.19 17.76 -32.66
C PRO A 1222 -50.56 16.31 -32.55
N HIS A 1223 -51.41 15.29 -32.29
CA HIS A 1223 -51.44 13.89 -32.81
C HIS A 1223 -50.22 12.91 -32.76
N MET A 1224 -50.36 11.56 -32.79
CA MET A 1224 -51.33 10.59 -32.20
C MET A 1224 -50.84 9.11 -32.44
N SER A 1225 -51.47 8.11 -31.81
CA SER A 1225 -51.17 6.64 -31.90
C SER A 1225 -52.21 5.90 -32.81
N PRO A 1226 -52.60 4.58 -32.74
CA PRO A 1226 -52.23 3.44 -31.86
C PRO A 1226 -52.24 1.94 -32.41
N ARG A 1227 -51.80 1.00 -31.55
CA ARG A 1227 -52.37 -0.36 -31.23
C ARG A 1227 -52.27 -1.65 -32.10
N ASN A 1228 -52.17 -2.78 -31.35
CA ASN A 1228 -52.69 -4.16 -31.55
C ASN A 1228 -51.82 -5.29 -32.21
N SER A 1229 -52.28 -6.55 -32.05
CA SER A 1229 -51.51 -7.83 -32.04
C SER A 1229 -52.33 -9.01 -32.68
N PRO A 1230 -52.10 -10.33 -32.42
CA PRO A 1230 -50.92 -11.23 -32.54
C PRO A 1230 -51.18 -12.47 -33.48
N LYS A 1231 -50.19 -13.35 -33.80
CA LYS A 1231 -50.39 -14.82 -34.07
C LYS A 1231 -49.18 -15.70 -34.50
N LEU A 1232 -49.40 -17.02 -34.40
CA LEU A 1232 -48.95 -18.16 -35.25
C LEU A 1232 -47.67 -18.98 -34.94
N THR A 1233 -47.62 -20.18 -35.57
CA THR A 1233 -46.87 -21.37 -35.10
C THR A 1233 -46.39 -22.32 -36.22
N SER A 1234 -45.21 -22.92 -36.06
CA SER A 1234 -44.76 -24.22 -36.62
C SER A 1234 -43.49 -24.66 -35.86
N ARG A 1235 -43.11 -25.92 -35.61
CA ARG A 1235 -43.57 -27.27 -36.02
C ARG A 1235 -43.10 -27.80 -37.39
N GLY A 1236 -41.82 -28.18 -37.47
CA GLY A 1236 -41.32 -29.27 -38.32
C GLY A 1236 -40.99 -30.51 -37.47
N ALA A 1237 -41.22 -31.73 -37.96
CA ALA A 1237 -41.07 -32.99 -37.21
C ALA A 1237 -41.04 -34.22 -38.15
N ILE A 1238 -41.07 -35.44 -37.57
CA ILE A 1238 -41.35 -36.77 -38.19
C ILE A 1238 -40.11 -37.42 -38.87
N ARG A 1239 -39.40 -38.39 -38.24
CA ARG A 1239 -39.64 -39.87 -38.08
C ARG A 1239 -38.91 -40.69 -39.18
N MET A 1240 -38.57 -41.99 -39.07
CA MET A 1240 -38.66 -43.06 -38.05
C MET A 1240 -37.61 -44.18 -38.33
N GLN A 1241 -37.21 -44.93 -37.29
CA GLN A 1241 -36.81 -46.38 -37.32
C GLN A 1241 -35.54 -46.81 -38.11
N SER A 1242 -34.79 -47.86 -37.73
CA SER A 1242 -34.80 -48.72 -36.51
C SER A 1242 -33.47 -49.51 -36.37
N ARG A 1243 -33.35 -50.27 -35.26
CA ARG A 1243 -32.35 -51.33 -34.92
C ARG A 1243 -30.92 -50.90 -34.54
N GLY A 1244 -30.54 -51.28 -33.32
CA GLY A 1244 -29.69 -52.47 -33.16
C GLY A 1244 -28.19 -52.30 -32.90
N GLN A 1245 -27.83 -52.37 -31.61
CA GLN A 1245 -26.63 -52.98 -31.00
C GLN A 1245 -25.77 -53.99 -31.83
N PRO A 1246 -24.50 -54.30 -31.41
CA PRO A 1246 -23.71 -53.74 -30.30
C PRO A 1246 -22.29 -53.26 -30.74
N PRO A 1247 -21.09 -53.67 -30.21
CA PRO A 1247 -20.11 -52.67 -29.78
C PRO A 1247 -18.67 -52.81 -30.35
N SER A 1248 -17.79 -51.92 -29.88
CA SER A 1248 -16.31 -51.98 -29.89
C SER A 1248 -15.57 -52.01 -31.24
N ALA A 1249 -14.73 -50.99 -31.48
CA ALA A 1249 -13.32 -51.13 -31.87
C ALA A 1249 -12.61 -49.75 -32.04
N LYS A 1250 -11.38 -49.63 -31.54
CA LYS A 1250 -10.31 -48.80 -32.15
C LYS A 1250 -9.64 -49.65 -33.28
N PRO A 1251 -8.74 -49.13 -34.16
CA PRO A 1251 -8.18 -47.78 -34.25
C PRO A 1251 -8.17 -47.16 -35.67
N ARG A 1252 -7.97 -45.85 -35.76
CA ARG A 1252 -6.68 -45.28 -36.25
C ARG A 1252 -6.51 -43.85 -35.75
#